data_AF-A0A7X0AQE1-F1
#
_entry.id   AF-A0A7X0AQE1-F1
#
_cell.length_a   1.000
_cell.length_b   1.000
_cell.length_c   1.000
_cell.angle_alpha   90.00
_cell.angle_beta   90.00
_cell.angle_gamma   90.00
#
_symmetry.space_group_name_H-M   'P 1'
#
loop_
_entity.id
_entity.type
_entity.pdbx_description
1 polymer ?
#
loop_
_entity_poly.entity_id
_entity_poly.type
_entity_poly.pdbx_seq_one_letter_code
_entity_poly.pdbx_strand_id
1 'polypeptide(L)'
;MDPSLDSELRDDFLVEAGELVLRLGEQLIQLETSPLDRELLNAVFRVFHTVKGGAGFLAIEPMVQLCHCAEELLNEARNATLVLGPAQMDALLEALDLLNGMMDALIAATPLMPPPPSLLDRLRPAAAKPETVNAKVVKNSADADAVEQAFEVMLDEMRERQPAVANASGGHINDNEFEALLDSLYGTGVAPGIDADAAPMPAGAESVVPSRRDDPIDVDEFEALLDSLHGKGLAPGAPATDATSTTLAPLAPVIVGAAAIQPTTTVATSAATAAKPAAASETTVRVDTAKLDALVNRAGELVLLRNRLLSLASRSDSEPLTLAAGELDRISDELQTAVLGMRMQPVGRLFQRFPRIVRDLARQLGKDIELIQEGEDTDLDRSLVEALADPLVHLLRNAVDHGLETPVEREQAGKSRKGTVRLAASQRGERIVISVSDDGRGMDPEVLRRKALEKGVIDAAQAARLSEVECYELIFRPGFSTAATISDISGRGVGMDVVKTRVAELGGTLQVRSRLGHGSTLELTVPLTLAILRVLMVRVGDRLFALPLGNVSEVFELGPAQNQALDGRRVAAHRGRALMLGDLAGWAGIDDAAGGHVVVLHVGHLHLGCLVHEVIGREDVMVKPLGPLFEGVPGVAGATVTGDGRLALVLDLAALAGDGDRLLPSLKVSA
;
A
#
# COMPACT_ATOMS: atom_id res chain seq x y z
N MET A 1 5.58 27.31 36.99
CA MET A 1 5.88 26.31 35.96
C MET A 1 6.21 27.07 34.69
N ASP A 2 7.20 26.60 33.95
CA ASP A 2 7.66 27.24 32.72
C ASP A 2 6.64 26.94 31.60
N PRO A 3 6.00 27.96 30.99
CA PRO A 3 4.98 27.75 29.95
C PRO A 3 5.53 27.06 28.69
N SER A 4 6.86 26.96 28.53
CA SER A 4 7.49 26.16 27.46
C SER A 4 7.38 24.65 27.73
N LEU A 5 7.65 24.22 28.97
CA LEU A 5 7.53 22.84 29.42
C LEU A 5 6.08 22.31 29.36
N ASP A 6 5.09 23.16 29.65
CA ASP A 6 3.67 22.81 29.53
C ASP A 6 3.20 22.66 28.07
N SER A 7 3.98 23.15 27.09
CA SER A 7 3.73 22.95 25.67
C SER A 7 4.35 21.66 25.17
N GLU A 8 5.62 21.38 25.53
CA GLU A 8 6.30 20.15 25.14
C GLU A 8 5.59 18.91 25.70
N LEU A 9 5.23 18.93 26.99
CA LEU A 9 4.48 17.83 27.62
C LEU A 9 3.09 17.61 27.01
N ARG A 10 2.48 18.68 26.48
CA ARG A 10 1.19 18.60 25.79
C ARG A 10 1.35 18.01 24.41
N ASP A 11 2.38 18.42 23.67
CA ASP A 11 2.65 17.91 22.33
C ASP A 11 3.00 16.41 22.37
N ASP A 12 3.81 15.99 23.35
CA ASP A 12 4.12 14.57 23.57
C ASP A 12 2.86 13.76 23.91
N PHE A 13 2.01 14.27 24.81
CA PHE A 13 0.72 13.66 25.12
C PHE A 13 -0.18 13.58 23.88
N LEU A 14 -0.23 14.61 23.04
CA LEU A 14 -1.08 14.64 21.86
C LEU A 14 -0.66 13.57 20.84
N VAL A 15 0.64 13.35 20.68
CA VAL A 15 1.18 12.29 19.81
C VAL A 15 0.82 10.91 20.37
N GLU A 16 1.10 10.64 21.64
CA GLU A 16 0.85 9.34 22.27
C GLU A 16 -0.65 9.01 22.34
N ALA A 17 -1.46 9.96 22.84
CA ALA A 17 -2.90 9.79 22.92
C ALA A 17 -3.54 9.69 21.53
N GLY A 18 -3.02 10.39 20.52
CA GLY A 18 -3.48 10.26 19.14
C GLY A 18 -3.34 8.83 18.59
N GLU A 19 -2.19 8.19 18.80
CA GLU A 19 -1.98 6.79 18.38
C GLU A 19 -2.84 5.79 19.17
N LEU A 20 -3.08 6.06 20.45
CA LEU A 20 -3.93 5.23 21.29
C LEU A 20 -5.40 5.34 20.89
N VAL A 21 -5.89 6.56 20.66
CA VAL A 21 -7.28 6.84 20.26
C VAL A 21 -7.58 6.32 18.85
N LEU A 22 -6.62 6.37 17.94
CA LEU A 22 -6.77 5.75 16.62
C LEU A 22 -6.99 4.23 16.72
N ARG A 23 -6.19 3.55 17.54
CA ARG A 23 -6.33 2.11 17.81
C ARG A 23 -7.62 1.77 18.56
N LEU A 24 -8.04 2.64 19.47
CA LEU A 24 -9.28 2.48 20.25
C LEU A 24 -10.51 2.35 19.35
N GLY A 25 -10.57 3.11 18.26
CA GLY A 25 -11.66 3.03 17.30
C GLY A 25 -11.80 1.65 16.64
N GLU A 26 -10.68 1.04 16.25
CA GLU A 26 -10.68 -0.30 15.67
C GLU A 26 -11.11 -1.35 16.71
N GLN A 27 -10.63 -1.22 17.95
CA GLN A 27 -10.93 -2.15 19.03
C GLN A 27 -12.39 -2.07 19.49
N LEU A 28 -12.99 -0.88 19.56
CA LEU A 28 -14.41 -0.73 19.91
C LEU A 28 -15.34 -1.36 18.87
N ILE A 29 -14.99 -1.29 17.58
CA ILE A 29 -15.77 -1.94 16.50
C ILE A 29 -15.65 -3.46 16.58
N GLN A 30 -14.46 -3.98 16.84
CA GLN A 30 -14.28 -5.42 17.08
C GLN A 30 -15.08 -5.88 18.31
N LEU A 31 -15.17 -5.03 19.33
CA LEU A 31 -15.88 -5.31 20.57
C LEU A 31 -17.40 -5.32 20.39
N GLU A 32 -17.92 -4.53 19.45
CA GLU A 32 -19.33 -4.61 19.03
C GLU A 32 -19.68 -5.99 18.45
N THR A 33 -18.75 -6.60 17.71
CA THR A 33 -18.95 -7.92 17.10
C THR A 33 -18.73 -9.05 18.11
N SER A 34 -17.84 -8.85 19.08
CA SER A 34 -17.43 -9.84 20.09
C SER A 34 -17.46 -9.25 21.52
N PRO A 35 -18.65 -8.95 22.08
CA PRO A 35 -18.78 -8.19 23.34
C PRO A 35 -18.33 -8.95 24.61
N LEU A 36 -18.02 -10.24 24.49
CA LEU A 36 -17.52 -11.10 25.58
C LEU A 36 -16.01 -11.37 25.49
N ASP A 37 -15.32 -10.78 24.50
CA ASP A 37 -13.88 -10.93 24.35
C ASP A 37 -13.13 -10.16 25.44
N ARG A 38 -12.55 -10.91 26.38
CA ARG A 38 -11.87 -10.34 27.56
C ARG A 38 -10.55 -9.68 27.19
N GLU A 39 -9.85 -10.17 26.17
CA GLU A 39 -8.57 -9.57 25.74
C GLU A 39 -8.84 -8.20 25.12
N LEU A 40 -9.90 -8.11 24.32
CA LEU A 40 -10.32 -6.87 23.69
C LEU A 40 -10.87 -5.86 24.70
N LEU A 41 -11.71 -6.30 25.65
CA LEU A 41 -12.16 -5.45 26.78
C LEU A 41 -10.98 -4.88 27.57
N ASN A 42 -9.97 -5.71 27.87
CA ASN A 42 -8.77 -5.28 28.58
C ASN A 42 -7.90 -4.32 27.75
N ALA A 43 -7.87 -4.47 26.43
CA ALA A 43 -7.16 -3.57 25.54
C ALA A 43 -7.82 -2.18 25.50
N VAL A 44 -9.14 -2.14 25.27
CA VAL A 44 -9.95 -0.91 25.24
C VAL A 44 -9.89 -0.18 26.59
N PHE A 45 -10.03 -0.90 27.71
CA PHE A 45 -9.92 -0.34 29.05
C PHE A 45 -8.56 0.32 29.30
N ARG A 46 -7.46 -0.35 28.92
CA ARG A 46 -6.10 0.20 29.07
C ARG A 46 -5.91 1.50 28.32
N VAL A 47 -6.50 1.63 27.13
CA VAL A 47 -6.41 2.86 26.35
C VAL A 47 -7.10 4.02 27.07
N PHE A 48 -8.36 3.86 27.49
CA PHE A 48 -9.05 4.90 28.26
C PHE A 48 -8.31 5.26 29.56
N HIS A 49 -7.79 4.26 30.27
CA HIS A 49 -6.99 4.44 31.49
C HIS A 49 -5.71 5.25 31.26
N THR A 50 -5.00 4.97 30.16
CA THR A 50 -3.77 5.67 29.81
C THR A 50 -4.07 7.12 29.40
N VAL A 51 -5.10 7.34 28.58
CA VAL A 51 -5.52 8.68 28.15
C VAL A 51 -6.02 9.52 29.33
N LYS A 52 -6.78 8.93 30.27
CA LYS A 52 -7.19 9.59 31.52
C LYS A 52 -5.98 10.00 32.35
N GLY A 53 -4.98 9.12 32.47
CA GLY A 53 -3.75 9.39 33.21
C GLY A 53 -2.97 10.59 32.64
N GLY A 54 -2.76 10.59 31.32
CA GLY A 54 -2.09 11.71 30.63
C GLY A 54 -2.89 13.02 30.70
N ALA A 55 -4.21 12.96 30.49
CA ALA A 55 -5.09 14.12 30.63
C ALA A 55 -5.12 14.67 32.07
N GLY A 56 -5.09 13.79 33.08
CA GLY A 56 -5.03 14.16 34.49
C GLY A 56 -3.73 14.84 34.88
N PHE A 57 -2.60 14.36 34.34
CA PHE A 57 -1.29 14.99 34.53
C PHE A 57 -1.24 16.41 33.95
N LEU A 58 -1.89 16.64 32.80
CA LEU A 58 -2.00 17.94 32.14
C LEU A 58 -3.19 18.79 32.64
N ALA A 59 -3.90 18.34 33.69
CA ALA A 59 -5.09 18.99 34.25
C ALA A 59 -6.22 19.29 33.22
N ILE A 60 -6.39 18.41 32.23
CA ILE A 60 -7.41 18.51 31.17
C ILE A 60 -8.72 17.86 31.65
N GLU A 61 -9.39 18.56 32.56
CA GLU A 61 -10.57 18.07 33.28
C GLU A 61 -11.69 17.49 32.37
N PRO A 62 -12.07 18.09 31.23
CA PRO A 62 -13.11 17.54 30.36
C PRO A 62 -12.77 16.14 29.80
N MET A 63 -11.50 15.89 29.49
CA MET A 63 -11.05 14.58 28.99
C MET A 63 -11.02 13.55 30.11
N VAL A 64 -10.56 13.94 31.30
CA VAL A 64 -10.55 13.07 32.50
C VAL A 64 -11.95 12.57 32.81
N GLN A 65 -12.95 13.46 32.80
CA GLN A 65 -14.34 13.11 33.08
C GLN A 65 -14.92 12.10 32.08
N LEU A 66 -14.65 12.30 30.79
CA LEU A 66 -15.13 11.42 29.73
C LEU A 66 -14.48 10.02 29.83
N CYS A 67 -13.15 9.96 29.95
CA CYS A 67 -12.43 8.69 30.06
C CYS A 67 -12.80 7.93 31.34
N HIS A 68 -13.00 8.63 32.46
CA HIS A 68 -13.44 8.01 33.72
C HIS A 68 -14.80 7.29 33.58
N CYS A 69 -15.80 7.94 32.97
CA CYS A 69 -17.10 7.30 32.76
C CYS A 69 -17.03 6.11 31.78
N ALA A 70 -16.20 6.19 30.74
CA ALA A 70 -15.96 5.06 29.84
C ALA A 70 -15.26 3.88 30.55
N GLU A 71 -14.28 4.16 31.42
CA GLU A 71 -13.60 3.15 32.22
C GLU A 71 -14.53 2.45 33.21
N GLU A 72 -15.41 3.18 33.90
CA GLU A 72 -16.39 2.60 34.84
C GLU A 72 -17.27 1.55 34.13
N LEU A 73 -17.79 1.89 32.94
CA LEU A 73 -18.59 0.99 32.12
C LEU A 73 -17.82 -0.26 31.69
N LEU A 74 -16.60 -0.06 31.20
CA LEU A 74 -15.73 -1.14 30.72
C LEU A 74 -15.25 -2.04 31.86
N ASN A 75 -15.07 -1.49 33.06
CA ASN A 75 -14.71 -2.26 34.24
C ASN A 75 -15.84 -3.22 34.66
N GLU A 76 -17.10 -2.80 34.57
CA GLU A 76 -18.24 -3.69 34.80
C GLU A 76 -18.34 -4.79 33.73
N ALA A 77 -18.08 -4.45 32.46
CA ALA A 77 -18.02 -5.43 31.39
C ALA A 77 -16.90 -6.47 31.62
N ARG A 78 -15.73 -6.02 32.06
CA ARG A 78 -14.57 -6.87 32.37
C ARG A 78 -14.84 -7.84 33.54
N ASN A 79 -15.54 -7.37 34.56
CA ASN A 79 -15.94 -8.15 35.72
C ASN A 79 -17.14 -9.09 35.44
N ALA A 80 -17.61 -9.13 34.19
CA ALA A 80 -18.78 -9.88 33.76
C ALA A 80 -20.06 -9.53 34.54
N THR A 81 -20.14 -8.32 35.10
CA THR A 81 -21.34 -7.80 35.79
C THR A 81 -22.32 -7.18 34.81
N LEU A 82 -21.85 -6.79 33.62
CA LEU A 82 -22.62 -6.21 32.52
C LEU A 82 -22.17 -6.81 31.19
N VAL A 83 -23.09 -7.07 30.26
CA VAL A 83 -22.75 -7.35 28.85
C VAL A 83 -23.02 -6.08 28.06
N LEU A 84 -22.04 -5.61 27.28
CA LEU A 84 -22.17 -4.39 26.49
C LEU A 84 -23.20 -4.62 25.38
N GLY A 85 -24.35 -3.95 25.48
CA GLY A 85 -25.37 -3.94 24.45
C GLY A 85 -25.17 -2.81 23.43
N PRO A 86 -26.03 -2.72 22.40
CA PRO A 86 -25.93 -1.70 21.35
C PRO A 86 -25.92 -0.26 21.91
N ALA A 87 -26.76 0.02 22.91
CA ALA A 87 -26.84 1.37 23.50
C ALA A 87 -25.57 1.78 24.26
N GLN A 88 -24.92 0.83 24.94
CA GLN A 88 -23.64 1.07 25.62
C GLN A 88 -22.50 1.21 24.61
N MET A 89 -22.54 0.46 23.51
CA MET A 89 -21.53 0.54 22.46
C MET A 89 -21.62 1.83 21.67
N ASP A 90 -22.84 2.28 21.34
CA ASP A 90 -23.09 3.60 20.75
C ASP A 90 -22.54 4.73 21.64
N ALA A 91 -22.70 4.60 22.97
CA ALA A 91 -22.16 5.58 23.92
C ALA A 91 -20.62 5.57 23.97
N LEU A 92 -19.97 4.41 23.88
CA LEU A 92 -18.51 4.30 23.82
C LEU A 92 -17.94 4.86 22.51
N LEU A 93 -18.62 4.66 21.38
CA LEU A 93 -18.25 5.24 20.10
C LEU A 93 -18.44 6.77 20.09
N GLU A 94 -19.53 7.27 20.67
CA GLU A 94 -19.75 8.71 20.83
C GLU A 94 -18.71 9.35 21.79
N ALA A 95 -18.26 8.61 22.80
CA ALA A 95 -17.16 9.02 23.67
C ALA A 95 -15.83 9.11 22.89
N LEU A 96 -15.56 8.17 21.98
CA LEU A 96 -14.40 8.21 21.10
C LEU A 96 -14.44 9.43 20.17
N ASP A 97 -15.58 9.73 19.56
CA ASP A 97 -15.74 10.89 18.67
C ASP A 97 -15.51 12.20 19.43
N LEU A 98 -16.05 12.31 20.65
CA LEU A 98 -15.83 13.47 21.50
C LEU A 98 -14.37 13.59 21.96
N LEU A 99 -13.71 12.47 22.25
CA LEU A 99 -12.29 12.45 22.61
C LEU A 99 -11.41 12.94 21.44
N ASN A 100 -11.69 12.51 20.21
CA ASN A 100 -11.04 13.04 19.01
C ASN A 100 -11.27 14.55 18.85
N GLY A 101 -12.51 15.02 19.05
CA GLY A 101 -12.81 16.45 19.02
C GLY A 101 -12.08 17.26 20.10
N MET A 102 -11.88 16.69 21.29
CA MET A 102 -11.08 17.30 22.35
C MET A 102 -9.58 17.37 21.98
N MET A 103 -9.05 16.34 21.32
CA MET A 103 -7.67 16.33 20.81
C MET A 103 -7.45 17.41 19.74
N ASP A 104 -8.37 17.52 18.77
CA ASP A 104 -8.33 18.57 17.74
C ASP A 104 -8.40 19.98 18.36
N ALA A 105 -9.24 20.14 19.39
CA ALA A 105 -9.37 21.41 20.10
C ALA A 105 -8.08 21.81 20.83
N LEU A 106 -7.36 20.84 21.41
CA LEU A 106 -6.05 21.05 22.04
C LEU A 106 -4.98 21.43 21.03
N ILE A 107 -4.94 20.77 19.86
CA ILE A 107 -4.03 21.10 18.75
C ILE A 107 -4.31 22.52 18.24
N ALA A 108 -5.58 22.88 18.10
CA ALA A 108 -5.99 24.22 17.64
C ALA A 108 -5.89 25.31 18.73
N ALA A 109 -5.44 24.95 19.95
CA ALA A 109 -5.41 25.83 21.12
C ALA A 109 -6.76 26.53 21.41
N THR A 110 -7.86 25.81 21.17
CA THR A 110 -9.23 26.27 21.41
C THR A 110 -9.77 25.76 22.76
N PRO A 111 -10.71 26.48 23.40
CA PRO A 111 -11.26 26.04 24.67
C PRO A 111 -12.05 24.74 24.53
N LEU A 112 -11.77 23.79 25.41
CA LEU A 112 -12.45 22.51 25.47
C LEU A 112 -13.88 22.67 25.98
N MET A 113 -14.83 22.05 25.28
CA MET A 113 -16.21 21.95 25.74
C MET A 113 -16.36 20.76 26.70
N PRO A 114 -17.11 20.91 27.81
CA PRO A 114 -17.36 19.80 28.73
C PRO A 114 -18.22 18.72 28.03
N PRO A 115 -18.04 17.44 28.40
CA PRO A 115 -18.82 16.36 27.81
C PRO A 115 -20.33 16.50 28.10
N PRO A 116 -21.21 16.20 27.13
CA PRO A 116 -22.64 16.38 27.30
C PRO A 116 -23.18 15.44 28.39
N PRO A 117 -23.99 15.94 29.35
CA PRO A 117 -24.50 15.12 30.46
C PRO A 117 -25.26 13.87 30.03
N SER A 118 -25.98 13.95 28.90
CA SER A 118 -26.72 12.83 28.30
C SER A 118 -25.83 11.68 27.80
N LEU A 119 -24.56 11.97 27.48
CA LEU A 119 -23.57 10.95 27.14
C LEU A 119 -22.99 10.33 28.40
N LEU A 120 -22.61 11.15 29.38
CA LEU A 120 -22.10 10.68 30.67
C LEU A 120 -23.11 9.76 31.38
N ASP A 121 -24.39 10.08 31.34
CA ASP A 121 -25.44 9.25 31.94
C ASP A 121 -25.67 7.92 31.20
N ARG A 122 -25.38 7.85 29.89
CA ARG A 122 -25.42 6.59 29.12
C ARG A 122 -24.18 5.73 29.32
N LEU A 123 -23.04 6.36 29.58
CA LEU A 123 -21.79 5.68 29.93
C LEU A 123 -21.82 5.18 31.37
N ARG A 124 -22.65 5.77 32.25
CA ARG A 124 -22.80 5.28 33.61
C ARG A 124 -23.55 3.94 33.63
N PRO A 125 -23.05 2.95 34.38
CA PRO A 125 -23.75 1.69 34.52
C PRO A 125 -25.11 1.89 35.21
N ALA A 126 -26.15 1.33 34.60
CA ALA A 126 -27.50 1.44 35.11
C ALA A 126 -27.66 0.64 36.41
N ALA A 127 -27.88 1.33 37.52
CA ALA A 127 -28.23 0.69 38.78
C ALA A 127 -29.66 0.11 38.74
N ALA A 128 -29.89 -1.09 38.19
CA ALA A 128 -30.99 -1.99 38.60
C ALA A 128 -31.06 -3.37 37.90
N LYS A 129 -31.02 -4.41 38.78
CA LYS A 129 -31.59 -5.78 38.74
C LYS A 129 -31.08 -6.79 37.68
N PRO A 130 -30.51 -7.93 38.12
CA PRO A 130 -30.04 -8.98 37.22
C PRO A 130 -31.22 -9.78 36.66
N GLU A 131 -31.46 -9.66 35.36
CA GLU A 131 -32.12 -10.74 34.62
C GLU A 131 -31.08 -11.83 34.35
N THR A 132 -31.26 -12.94 35.04
CA THR A 132 -30.41 -14.12 34.98
C THR A 132 -30.43 -14.75 33.59
N VAL A 133 -29.31 -14.68 32.86
CA VAL A 133 -29.00 -15.63 31.78
C VAL A 133 -27.95 -16.61 32.27
N ASN A 134 -28.36 -17.86 32.34
CA ASN A 134 -27.62 -18.99 32.87
C ASN A 134 -26.48 -19.37 31.89
N ALA A 135 -25.24 -19.04 32.23
CA ALA A 135 -24.06 -19.60 31.57
C ALA A 135 -23.07 -20.11 32.64
N LYS A 136 -22.77 -21.41 32.56
CA LYS A 136 -21.87 -22.16 33.44
C LYS A 136 -20.48 -21.48 33.47
N VAL A 137 -20.12 -20.88 34.60
CA VAL A 137 -18.77 -20.38 34.86
C VAL A 137 -17.90 -21.52 35.41
N VAL A 138 -16.85 -21.86 34.69
CA VAL A 138 -15.68 -22.57 35.24
C VAL A 138 -14.82 -21.52 35.93
N LYS A 139 -14.68 -21.65 37.26
CA LYS A 139 -13.76 -20.84 38.06
C LYS A 139 -12.32 -21.24 37.72
N ASN A 140 -11.49 -20.24 37.43
CA ASN A 140 -10.09 -20.16 37.84
C ASN A 140 -9.70 -18.68 37.88
N SER A 141 -9.76 -18.09 39.08
CA SER A 141 -9.27 -16.75 39.38
C SER A 141 -8.39 -16.86 40.62
N ALA A 142 -7.07 -16.89 40.42
CA ALA A 142 -6.08 -16.77 41.50
C ALA A 142 -4.74 -16.18 41.04
N ASP A 143 -4.40 -16.16 39.74
CA ASP A 143 -3.05 -15.74 39.30
C ASP A 143 -2.97 -14.34 38.66
N ALA A 144 -4.07 -13.60 38.51
CA ALA A 144 -4.02 -12.27 37.87
C ALA A 144 -3.59 -11.14 38.83
N ASP A 145 -4.10 -11.14 40.07
CA ASP A 145 -3.83 -10.07 41.04
C ASP A 145 -2.37 -10.06 41.56
N ALA A 146 -1.70 -11.21 41.54
CA ALA A 146 -0.32 -11.34 42.04
C ALA A 146 0.71 -10.76 41.05
N VAL A 147 0.41 -10.80 39.76
CA VAL A 147 1.30 -10.27 38.70
C VAL A 147 1.18 -8.75 38.61
N GLU A 148 -0.02 -8.22 38.86
CA GLU A 148 -0.30 -6.78 38.85
C GLU A 148 0.34 -6.08 40.07
N GLN A 149 0.28 -6.69 41.26
CA GLN A 149 0.98 -6.19 42.45
C GLN A 149 2.51 -6.27 42.34
N ALA A 150 3.04 -7.31 41.68
CA ALA A 150 4.48 -7.41 41.44
C ALA A 150 4.98 -6.35 40.44
N PHE A 151 4.13 -5.96 39.48
CA PHE A 151 4.46 -4.97 38.47
C PHE A 151 4.36 -3.53 39.00
N GLU A 152 3.40 -3.22 39.88
CA GLU A 152 3.35 -1.91 40.56
C GLU A 152 4.55 -1.68 41.47
N VAL A 153 4.98 -2.69 42.22
CA VAL A 153 6.19 -2.62 43.06
C VAL A 153 7.44 -2.38 42.21
N MET A 154 7.53 -3.01 41.05
CA MET A 154 8.65 -2.83 40.11
C MET A 154 8.67 -1.43 39.49
N LEU A 155 7.51 -0.85 39.20
CA LEU A 155 7.38 0.51 38.67
C LEU A 155 7.73 1.59 39.70
N ASP A 156 7.43 1.37 40.98
CA ASP A 156 7.84 2.28 42.05
C ASP A 156 9.35 2.17 42.36
N GLU A 157 9.95 0.97 42.26
CA GLU A 157 11.42 0.81 42.37
C GLU A 157 12.19 1.49 41.22
N MET A 158 11.59 1.59 40.02
CA MET A 158 12.16 2.33 38.90
C MET A 158 12.03 3.86 39.06
N ARG A 159 11.05 4.35 39.83
CA ARG A 159 10.87 5.79 40.10
C ARG A 159 11.90 6.36 41.08
N GLU A 160 12.44 5.55 41.99
CA GLU A 160 13.43 6.01 42.98
C GLU A 160 14.89 6.01 42.48
N ARG A 161 15.17 5.52 41.27
CA ARG A 161 16.53 5.52 40.69
C ARG A 161 16.70 6.54 39.56
N GLN A 162 16.85 7.81 39.93
CA GLN A 162 17.61 8.76 39.11
C GLN A 162 19.08 8.75 39.55
N PRO A 163 20.05 8.37 38.70
CA PRO A 163 21.40 8.85 38.87
C PRO A 163 21.53 10.25 38.26
N ALA A 164 22.13 11.15 39.05
CA ALA A 164 22.56 12.47 38.61
C ALA A 164 23.48 12.37 37.39
N VAL A 165 23.16 13.18 36.38
CA VAL A 165 23.96 13.34 35.16
C VAL A 165 25.32 13.93 35.52
N ALA A 166 26.39 13.19 35.26
CA ALA A 166 27.75 13.71 35.23
C ALA A 166 28.26 13.70 33.78
N ASN A 167 28.63 14.89 33.30
CA ASN A 167 29.23 15.14 31.99
C ASN A 167 30.39 14.19 31.64
N ALA A 168 30.40 13.63 30.43
CA ALA A 168 31.64 13.43 29.66
C ALA A 168 31.35 13.24 28.16
N SER A 169 32.23 13.83 27.38
CA SER A 169 32.33 13.98 25.92
C SER A 169 32.47 12.68 25.12
N GLY A 170 32.09 12.75 23.84
CA GLY A 170 32.15 11.65 22.87
C GLY A 170 33.53 10.99 22.69
N GLY A 171 33.51 9.66 22.66
CA GLY A 171 34.59 8.75 22.31
C GLY A 171 34.05 7.31 22.28
N HIS A 172 34.63 6.45 21.43
CA HIS A 172 34.22 5.05 21.27
C HIS A 172 34.29 4.25 22.59
N ILE A 173 33.22 3.50 22.89
CA ILE A 173 33.16 2.55 24.00
C ILE A 173 34.21 1.45 23.77
N ASN A 174 35.00 1.11 24.78
CA ASN A 174 35.98 0.03 24.71
C ASN A 174 35.40 -1.30 25.20
N ASP A 175 36.05 -2.41 24.85
CA ASP A 175 35.55 -3.77 25.10
C ASP A 175 35.28 -4.07 26.59
N ASN A 176 36.07 -3.51 27.50
CA ASN A 176 35.88 -3.71 28.94
C ASN A 176 34.65 -2.96 29.48
N GLU A 177 34.34 -1.79 28.91
CA GLU A 177 33.17 -0.98 29.25
C GLU A 177 31.90 -1.59 28.65
N PHE A 178 32.03 -2.24 27.49
CA PHE A 178 30.98 -3.04 26.86
C PHE A 178 30.66 -4.32 27.64
N GLU A 179 31.67 -5.05 28.13
CA GLU A 179 31.45 -6.23 28.98
C GLU A 179 30.79 -5.86 30.33
N ALA A 180 31.19 -4.74 30.94
CA ALA A 180 30.55 -4.24 32.15
C ALA A 180 29.08 -3.85 31.94
N LEU A 181 28.73 -3.34 30.74
CA LEU A 181 27.35 -3.07 30.35
C LEU A 181 26.54 -4.35 30.13
N LEU A 182 27.14 -5.38 29.54
CA LEU A 182 26.50 -6.69 29.36
C LEU A 182 26.22 -7.39 30.69
N ASP A 183 27.17 -7.36 31.62
CA ASP A 183 26.99 -7.92 32.97
C ASP A 183 25.93 -7.16 33.78
N SER A 184 25.79 -5.85 33.56
CA SER A 184 24.73 -5.03 34.15
C SER A 184 23.34 -5.35 33.59
N LEU A 185 23.23 -5.85 32.36
CA LEU A 185 21.96 -6.08 31.65
C LEU A 185 21.45 -7.52 31.82
N TYR A 186 22.35 -8.50 31.88
CA TYR A 186 21.99 -9.93 31.94
C TYR A 186 22.37 -10.62 33.25
N GLY A 187 23.10 -9.92 34.15
CA GLY A 187 23.70 -10.51 35.33
C GLY A 187 25.00 -11.25 34.99
N THR A 188 25.97 -11.17 35.90
CA THR A 188 27.34 -11.69 35.69
C THR A 188 27.33 -13.14 35.20
N GLY A 189 27.84 -13.36 33.99
CA GLY A 189 28.07 -14.70 33.41
C GLY A 189 26.86 -15.38 32.76
N VAL A 190 25.79 -14.65 32.43
CA VAL A 190 24.56 -15.23 31.81
C VAL A 190 24.33 -14.74 30.36
N ALA A 191 25.35 -14.17 29.72
CA ALA A 191 25.26 -13.77 28.32
C ALA A 191 25.13 -15.00 27.38
N PRO A 192 24.24 -14.99 26.36
CA PRO A 192 24.11 -16.11 25.43
C PRO A 192 25.38 -16.28 24.59
N GLY A 193 26.04 -17.44 24.68
CA GLY A 193 27.22 -17.80 23.87
C GLY A 193 28.47 -18.22 24.64
N ILE A 194 28.42 -18.35 25.96
CA ILE A 194 29.56 -18.82 26.78
C ILE A 194 29.24 -20.22 27.31
N ASP A 195 29.59 -21.27 26.56
CA ASP A 195 29.63 -22.62 27.11
C ASP A 195 30.87 -22.78 27.99
N ALA A 196 30.65 -23.03 29.28
CA ALA A 196 31.68 -23.05 30.33
C ALA A 196 32.47 -24.38 30.44
N ASP A 197 32.55 -25.18 29.36
CA ASP A 197 33.28 -26.45 29.40
C ASP A 197 34.05 -26.73 28.10
N ALA A 198 35.21 -26.07 27.94
CA ALA A 198 36.22 -26.44 26.96
C ALA A 198 37.62 -26.35 27.60
N ALA A 199 38.20 -27.52 27.89
CA ALA A 199 39.57 -27.68 28.37
C ALA A 199 40.62 -27.37 27.26
N PRO A 200 41.87 -27.00 27.61
CA PRO A 200 42.82 -26.42 26.66
C PRO A 200 43.48 -27.47 25.75
N MET A 201 43.62 -27.12 24.46
CA MET A 201 44.34 -27.95 23.49
C MET A 201 45.87 -27.89 23.69
N PRO A 202 46.59 -29.00 23.42
CA PRO A 202 48.05 -29.03 23.49
C PRO A 202 48.70 -28.40 22.26
N ALA A 203 49.89 -27.82 22.47
CA ALA A 203 50.79 -27.34 21.44
C ALA A 203 51.48 -28.51 20.72
N GLY A 204 51.48 -28.47 19.39
CA GLY A 204 52.38 -29.25 18.54
C GLY A 204 51.72 -30.36 17.71
N ALA A 205 51.32 -30.04 16.48
CA ALA A 205 51.38 -30.96 15.35
C ALA A 205 51.33 -30.15 14.04
N GLU A 206 52.12 -30.59 13.07
CA GLU A 206 52.56 -29.85 11.89
C GLU A 206 51.48 -29.59 10.84
N SER A 207 51.68 -28.48 10.14
CA SER A 207 51.02 -28.08 8.90
C SER A 207 51.03 -29.17 7.83
N VAL A 208 49.84 -29.56 7.35
CA VAL A 208 49.67 -30.11 6.00
C VAL A 208 48.57 -29.31 5.30
N VAL A 209 48.98 -28.35 4.50
CA VAL A 209 48.13 -27.68 3.51
C VAL A 209 48.14 -28.57 2.26
N PRO A 210 47.01 -29.06 1.73
CA PRO A 210 46.99 -29.47 0.34
C PRO A 210 46.73 -28.25 -0.54
N SER A 211 47.62 -28.08 -1.50
CA SER A 211 47.60 -27.07 -2.54
C SER A 211 46.27 -27.06 -3.30
N ARG A 212 45.72 -25.86 -3.54
CA ARG A 212 44.63 -25.59 -4.48
C ARG A 212 44.85 -26.31 -5.81
N ARG A 213 43.89 -27.14 -6.20
CA ARG A 213 43.63 -27.53 -7.60
C ARG A 213 42.26 -26.97 -7.97
N ASP A 214 42.17 -26.38 -9.17
CA ASP A 214 40.94 -25.83 -9.76
C ASP A 214 40.02 -26.94 -10.29
N ASP A 215 39.68 -27.94 -9.46
CA ASP A 215 38.64 -28.92 -9.76
C ASP A 215 37.43 -28.71 -8.83
N PRO A 216 36.19 -28.86 -9.33
CA PRO A 216 35.01 -28.81 -8.48
C PRO A 216 35.06 -29.94 -7.45
N ILE A 217 34.76 -29.62 -6.18
CA ILE A 217 34.67 -30.58 -5.08
C ILE A 217 33.68 -31.67 -5.49
N ASP A 218 34.13 -32.93 -5.45
CA ASP A 218 33.30 -34.08 -5.77
C ASP A 218 32.31 -34.34 -4.62
N VAL A 219 31.15 -34.93 -4.96
CA VAL A 219 30.06 -35.24 -4.04
C VAL A 219 30.53 -36.03 -2.80
N ASP A 220 31.49 -36.94 -2.96
CA ASP A 220 32.03 -37.76 -1.87
C ASP A 220 32.90 -36.93 -0.91
N GLU A 221 33.63 -35.94 -1.43
CA GLU A 221 34.45 -35.01 -0.63
C GLU A 221 33.56 -33.98 0.09
N PHE A 222 32.46 -33.58 -0.54
CA PHE A 222 31.46 -32.70 0.05
C PHE A 222 30.66 -33.39 1.18
N GLU A 223 30.26 -34.65 0.99
CA GLU A 223 29.62 -35.48 2.02
C GLU A 223 30.54 -35.70 3.23
N ALA A 224 31.84 -35.91 3.00
CA ALA A 224 32.83 -36.04 4.07
C ALA A 224 33.00 -34.73 4.88
N LEU A 225 32.88 -33.57 4.23
CA LEU A 225 32.90 -32.26 4.88
C LEU A 225 31.61 -31.99 5.66
N LEU A 226 30.46 -32.41 5.14
CA LEU A 226 29.17 -32.32 5.83
C LEU A 226 29.14 -33.21 7.08
N ASP A 227 29.64 -34.44 6.98
CA ASP A 227 29.75 -35.38 8.11
C ASP A 227 30.72 -34.87 9.19
N SER A 228 31.77 -34.15 8.78
CA SER A 228 32.71 -33.46 9.68
C SER A 228 32.06 -32.31 10.45
N LEU A 229 31.07 -31.63 9.86
CA LEU A 229 30.44 -30.42 10.42
C LEU A 229 29.20 -30.73 11.26
N HIS A 230 28.42 -31.74 10.88
CA HIS A 230 27.14 -32.07 11.51
C HIS A 230 27.11 -33.42 12.23
N GLY A 231 28.16 -34.24 12.10
CA GLY A 231 28.18 -35.61 12.58
C GLY A 231 27.42 -36.55 11.63
N LYS A 232 27.92 -37.78 11.49
CA LYS A 232 27.42 -38.75 10.49
C LYS A 232 25.90 -38.90 10.51
N GLY A 233 25.25 -38.54 9.40
CA GLY A 233 23.81 -38.76 9.18
C GLY A 233 22.86 -37.74 9.83
N LEU A 234 23.36 -36.58 10.28
CA LEU A 234 22.57 -35.52 10.93
C LEU A 234 22.45 -34.23 10.09
N ALA A 235 22.75 -34.30 8.79
CA ALA A 235 22.57 -33.16 7.88
C ALA A 235 21.08 -32.76 7.74
N PRO A 236 20.73 -31.47 7.81
CA PRO A 236 19.34 -31.02 7.64
C PRO A 236 18.84 -31.31 6.22
N GLY A 237 17.84 -32.20 6.09
CA GLY A 237 17.13 -32.44 4.83
C GLY A 237 17.33 -33.80 4.16
N ALA A 238 17.93 -34.81 4.81
CA ALA A 238 18.00 -36.15 4.26
C ALA A 238 16.59 -36.82 4.18
N PRO A 239 16.08 -37.18 2.98
CA PRO A 239 14.88 -37.99 2.84
C PRO A 239 15.19 -39.48 3.03
N ALA A 240 14.26 -40.20 3.67
CA ALA A 240 14.30 -41.66 3.73
C ALA A 240 14.24 -42.24 2.31
N THR A 241 15.32 -42.88 1.88
CA THR A 241 15.43 -43.59 0.61
C THR A 241 14.60 -44.86 0.63
N ASP A 242 13.63 -44.97 -0.29
CA ASP A 242 13.24 -46.25 -0.87
C ASP A 242 13.35 -46.15 -2.39
N ALA A 243 14.19 -47.03 -2.93
CA ALA A 243 14.61 -47.07 -4.32
C ALA A 243 13.62 -47.88 -5.17
N THR A 244 13.32 -47.40 -6.39
CA THR A 244 13.35 -48.25 -7.59
C THR A 244 13.27 -47.39 -8.87
N SER A 245 14.31 -47.48 -9.69
CA SER A 245 14.38 -46.90 -11.03
C SER A 245 13.63 -47.76 -12.06
N THR A 246 12.99 -47.15 -13.07
CA THR A 246 13.13 -47.62 -14.47
C THR A 246 12.65 -46.57 -15.50
N THR A 247 13.64 -46.01 -16.20
CA THR A 247 13.74 -45.58 -17.62
C THR A 247 12.50 -45.40 -18.55
N LEU A 248 12.56 -44.26 -19.26
CA LEU A 248 11.86 -43.72 -20.47
C LEU A 248 11.72 -44.76 -21.64
N ALA A 249 10.82 -44.73 -22.65
CA ALA A 249 10.03 -43.73 -23.41
C ALA A 249 8.97 -44.50 -24.31
N PRO A 250 8.39 -43.95 -25.41
CA PRO A 250 7.35 -42.93 -25.55
C PRO A 250 6.02 -43.44 -26.20
N LEU A 251 5.01 -42.55 -26.25
CA LEU A 251 3.63 -42.71 -26.76
C LEU A 251 3.47 -42.81 -28.29
N ALA A 252 2.52 -43.63 -28.76
CA ALA A 252 1.57 -43.37 -29.86
C ALA A 252 0.48 -44.48 -29.97
N PRO A 253 -0.70 -44.19 -30.56
CA PRO A 253 -2.00 -44.67 -30.05
C PRO A 253 -2.69 -45.74 -30.94
N VAL A 254 -3.56 -46.57 -30.35
CA VAL A 254 -4.59 -47.34 -31.08
C VAL A 254 -5.89 -47.40 -30.30
N ILE A 255 -6.96 -47.31 -31.07
CA ILE A 255 -8.37 -47.06 -30.76
C ILE A 255 -9.11 -48.39 -30.54
N VAL A 256 -10.30 -48.29 -29.93
CA VAL A 256 -11.49 -49.16 -30.06
C VAL A 256 -11.64 -50.27 -29.01
N GLY A 257 -12.78 -50.28 -28.33
CA GLY A 257 -13.39 -51.53 -27.88
C GLY A 257 -14.23 -51.43 -26.62
N ALA A 258 -15.52 -51.10 -26.80
CA ALA A 258 -16.55 -51.16 -25.77
C ALA A 258 -16.76 -52.56 -25.20
N ALA A 259 -17.06 -52.66 -23.90
CA ALA A 259 -18.06 -53.59 -23.36
C ALA A 259 -18.42 -53.22 -21.92
N ALA A 260 -19.72 -53.02 -21.71
CA ALA A 260 -20.35 -52.74 -20.44
C ALA A 260 -20.49 -54.01 -19.58
N ILE A 261 -20.27 -53.90 -18.27
CA ILE A 261 -20.96 -54.67 -17.22
C ILE A 261 -21.11 -53.79 -15.97
N GLN A 262 -22.35 -53.45 -15.63
CA GLN A 262 -22.81 -53.13 -14.26
C GLN A 262 -23.40 -54.42 -13.64
N PRO A 263 -23.87 -54.47 -12.38
CA PRO A 263 -23.38 -53.85 -11.14
C PRO A 263 -23.35 -54.88 -9.98
N THR A 264 -22.62 -54.63 -8.88
CA THR A 264 -22.98 -55.21 -7.55
C THR A 264 -22.31 -54.49 -6.37
N THR A 265 -23.18 -53.89 -5.54
CA THR A 265 -23.19 -53.87 -4.06
C THR A 265 -21.92 -53.56 -3.25
N THR A 266 -21.95 -52.35 -2.67
CA THR A 266 -21.83 -52.01 -1.23
C THR A 266 -20.77 -52.72 -0.38
N VAL A 267 -19.75 -51.97 0.05
CA VAL A 267 -19.30 -51.94 1.46
C VAL A 267 -18.86 -50.51 1.81
N ALA A 268 -19.39 -50.02 2.93
CA ALA A 268 -19.05 -48.75 3.55
C ALA A 268 -17.61 -48.75 4.09
N THR A 269 -16.90 -47.64 3.98
CA THR A 269 -15.67 -47.42 4.74
C THR A 269 -15.64 -45.99 5.27
N SER A 270 -15.91 -45.90 6.59
CA SER A 270 -15.33 -44.98 7.57
C SER A 270 -14.57 -43.77 7.01
N ALA A 271 -15.23 -42.61 7.07
CA ALA A 271 -14.60 -41.30 6.99
C ALA A 271 -13.64 -41.12 8.18
N ALA A 272 -12.34 -41.19 7.91
CA ALA A 272 -11.32 -40.68 8.79
C ALA A 272 -11.27 -39.16 8.64
N THR A 273 -11.62 -38.45 9.71
CA THR A 273 -11.40 -37.02 9.92
C THR A 273 -9.93 -36.71 9.67
N ALA A 274 -9.63 -36.08 8.54
CA ALA A 274 -8.36 -35.43 8.29
C ALA A 274 -8.22 -34.27 9.28
N ALA A 275 -7.34 -34.44 10.26
CA ALA A 275 -6.89 -33.37 11.11
C ALA A 275 -6.26 -32.27 10.25
N LYS A 276 -6.77 -31.05 10.42
CA LYS A 276 -6.24 -29.81 9.85
C LYS A 276 -4.75 -29.71 10.26
N PRO A 277 -3.81 -29.43 9.34
CA PRO A 277 -2.44 -29.14 9.73
C PRO A 277 -2.47 -27.92 10.66
N ALA A 278 -1.86 -28.06 11.85
CA ALA A 278 -1.60 -26.93 12.71
C ALA A 278 -0.76 -25.92 11.92
N ALA A 279 -1.23 -24.68 11.84
CA ALA A 279 -0.52 -23.58 11.21
C ALA A 279 0.88 -23.50 11.82
N ALA A 280 1.91 -23.61 10.98
CA ALA A 280 3.26 -23.30 11.37
C ALA A 280 3.26 -21.88 11.96
N SER A 281 3.81 -21.73 13.15
CA SER A 281 4.03 -20.42 13.74
C SER A 281 4.97 -19.64 12.83
N GLU A 282 4.42 -18.78 11.98
CA GLU A 282 5.22 -17.85 11.19
C GLU A 282 6.00 -16.95 12.14
N THR A 283 7.31 -17.18 12.20
CA THR A 283 8.26 -16.32 12.89
C THR A 283 8.35 -14.99 12.13
N THR A 284 7.42 -14.08 12.43
CA THR A 284 7.42 -12.73 11.85
C THR A 284 8.47 -11.87 12.56
N VAL A 285 9.42 -11.32 11.79
CA VAL A 285 10.41 -10.36 12.29
C VAL A 285 9.89 -8.96 12.01
N ARG A 286 9.71 -8.15 13.06
CA ARG A 286 9.37 -6.73 12.89
C ARG A 286 10.62 -5.96 12.48
N VAL A 287 10.56 -5.33 11.31
CA VAL A 287 11.63 -4.50 10.77
C VAL A 287 11.12 -3.07 10.62
N ASP A 288 11.98 -2.10 10.97
CA ASP A 288 11.72 -0.68 10.77
C ASP A 288 11.51 -0.37 9.28
N THR A 289 10.46 0.42 8.97
CA THR A 289 10.11 0.82 7.60
C THR A 289 11.25 1.58 6.92
N ALA A 290 12.00 2.41 7.65
CA ALA A 290 13.12 3.17 7.09
C ALA A 290 14.25 2.26 6.60
N LYS A 291 14.46 1.11 7.26
CA LYS A 291 15.46 0.11 6.84
C LYS A 291 15.04 -0.61 5.57
N LEU A 292 13.74 -0.95 5.43
CA LEU A 292 13.22 -1.51 4.19
C LEU A 292 13.33 -0.51 3.03
N ASP A 293 12.97 0.76 3.27
CA ASP A 293 13.06 1.79 2.23
C ASP A 293 14.51 2.01 1.78
N ALA A 294 15.48 1.97 2.71
CA ALA A 294 16.89 2.00 2.36
C ALA A 294 17.30 0.79 1.50
N LEU A 295 16.85 -0.42 1.83
CA LEU A 295 17.12 -1.62 1.02
C LEU A 295 16.54 -1.52 -0.39
N VAL A 296 15.31 -1.02 -0.54
CA VAL A 296 14.68 -0.80 -1.86
C VAL A 296 15.48 0.21 -2.68
N ASN A 297 15.91 1.31 -2.06
CA ASN A 297 16.74 2.30 -2.74
C ASN A 297 18.08 1.70 -3.21
N ARG A 298 18.71 0.84 -2.39
CA ARG A 298 19.95 0.14 -2.76
C ARG A 298 19.74 -0.89 -3.86
N ALA A 299 18.65 -1.67 -3.80
CA ALA A 299 18.26 -2.59 -4.87
C ALA A 299 18.02 -1.81 -6.18
N GLY A 300 17.44 -0.63 -6.11
CA GLY A 300 17.30 0.28 -7.24
C GLY A 300 18.62 0.77 -7.83
N GLU A 301 19.55 1.21 -6.98
CA GLU A 301 20.90 1.59 -7.41
C GLU A 301 21.65 0.42 -8.05
N LEU A 302 21.44 -0.80 -7.54
CA LEU A 302 21.99 -2.02 -8.13
C LEU A 302 21.46 -2.27 -9.55
N VAL A 303 20.17 -2.05 -9.81
CA VAL A 303 19.59 -2.15 -11.16
C VAL A 303 20.24 -1.16 -12.12
N LEU A 304 20.51 0.07 -11.67
CA LEU A 304 21.20 1.06 -12.50
C LEU A 304 22.63 0.63 -12.83
N LEU A 305 23.37 0.12 -11.84
CA LEU A 305 24.72 -0.41 -12.02
C LEU A 305 24.75 -1.64 -12.94
N ARG A 306 23.78 -2.55 -12.78
CA ARG A 306 23.55 -3.72 -13.65
C ARG A 306 23.34 -3.28 -15.10
N ASN A 307 22.42 -2.36 -15.35
CA ASN A 307 22.13 -1.85 -16.69
C ASN A 307 23.35 -1.16 -17.33
N ARG A 308 24.12 -0.39 -16.53
CA ARG A 308 25.40 0.19 -16.98
C ARG A 308 26.40 -0.87 -17.39
N LEU A 309 26.57 -1.90 -16.55
CA LEU A 309 27.53 -2.97 -16.77
C LEU A 309 27.17 -3.77 -18.03
N LEU A 310 25.89 -4.06 -18.26
CA LEU A 310 25.40 -4.70 -19.50
C LEU A 310 25.62 -3.82 -20.74
N SER A 311 25.41 -2.50 -20.62
CA SER A 311 25.68 -1.57 -21.71
C SER A 311 27.18 -1.50 -22.05
N LEU A 312 28.07 -1.55 -21.05
CA LEU A 312 29.51 -1.60 -21.26
C LEU A 312 29.97 -2.96 -21.79
N ALA A 313 29.40 -4.05 -21.27
CA ALA A 313 29.71 -5.41 -21.70
C ALA A 313 29.30 -5.63 -23.17
N SER A 314 28.11 -5.18 -23.57
CA SER A 314 27.64 -5.27 -24.97
C SER A 314 28.45 -4.41 -25.95
N ARG A 315 29.10 -3.35 -25.46
CA ARG A 315 30.04 -2.52 -26.25
C ARG A 315 31.46 -3.06 -26.26
N SER A 316 31.76 -4.01 -25.37
CA SER A 316 33.05 -4.69 -25.33
C SER A 316 32.98 -5.95 -26.18
N ASP A 317 33.98 -6.22 -27.01
CA ASP A 317 34.09 -7.50 -27.73
C ASP A 317 34.51 -8.66 -26.81
N SER A 318 34.19 -8.61 -25.51
CA SER A 318 34.60 -9.57 -24.49
C SER A 318 33.44 -10.51 -24.14
N GLU A 319 33.51 -11.73 -24.68
CA GLU A 319 32.58 -12.81 -24.36
C GLU A 319 32.57 -13.15 -22.86
N PRO A 320 33.73 -13.25 -22.15
CA PRO A 320 33.72 -13.49 -20.70
C PRO A 320 33.02 -12.39 -19.90
N LEU A 321 33.17 -11.12 -20.29
CA LEU A 321 32.51 -10.00 -19.62
C LEU A 321 30.99 -10.04 -19.84
N THR A 322 30.55 -10.42 -21.05
CA THR A 322 29.13 -10.55 -21.38
C THR A 322 28.46 -11.66 -20.57
N LEU A 323 29.14 -12.81 -20.41
CA LEU A 323 28.65 -13.91 -19.57
C LEU A 323 28.55 -13.50 -18.09
N ALA A 324 29.61 -12.90 -17.54
CA ALA A 324 29.60 -12.43 -16.15
C ALA A 324 28.55 -11.34 -15.90
N ALA A 325 28.33 -10.44 -16.88
CA ALA A 325 27.28 -9.44 -16.83
C ALA A 325 25.89 -10.06 -16.79
N GLY A 326 25.65 -11.13 -17.57
CA GLY A 326 24.40 -11.88 -17.57
C GLY A 326 24.13 -12.65 -16.27
N GLU A 327 25.17 -13.19 -15.63
CA GLU A 327 25.01 -13.82 -14.31
C GLU A 327 24.64 -12.80 -13.22
N LEU A 328 25.32 -11.65 -13.23
CA LEU A 328 24.98 -10.53 -12.34
C LEU A 328 23.56 -10.00 -12.61
N ASP A 329 23.15 -9.97 -13.88
CA ASP A 329 21.81 -9.58 -14.32
C ASP A 329 20.73 -10.43 -13.64
N ARG A 330 20.90 -11.76 -13.66
CA ARG A 330 19.98 -12.72 -13.01
C ARG A 330 19.97 -12.60 -11.49
N ILE A 331 21.14 -12.56 -10.84
CA ILE A 331 21.22 -12.47 -9.37
C ILE A 331 20.62 -11.16 -8.87
N SER A 332 20.87 -10.06 -9.57
CA SER A 332 20.34 -8.75 -9.20
C SER A 332 18.81 -8.70 -9.34
N ASP A 333 18.25 -9.37 -10.35
CA ASP A 333 16.80 -9.47 -10.56
C ASP A 333 16.11 -10.29 -9.46
N GLU A 334 16.73 -11.40 -9.04
CA GLU A 334 16.28 -12.22 -7.91
C GLU A 334 16.31 -11.43 -6.59
N LEU A 335 17.41 -10.70 -6.33
CA LEU A 335 17.54 -9.86 -5.15
C LEU A 335 16.50 -8.73 -5.15
N GLN A 336 16.30 -8.09 -6.29
CA GLN A 336 15.28 -7.05 -6.43
C GLN A 336 13.87 -7.59 -6.15
N THR A 337 13.52 -8.73 -6.74
CA THR A 337 12.20 -9.36 -6.53
C THR A 337 11.98 -9.70 -5.06
N ALA A 338 13.01 -10.24 -4.39
CA ALA A 338 12.95 -10.55 -2.97
C ALA A 338 12.76 -9.28 -2.10
N VAL A 339 13.54 -8.22 -2.35
CA VAL A 339 13.45 -6.95 -1.62
C VAL A 339 12.10 -6.27 -1.83
N LEU A 340 11.57 -6.28 -3.06
CA LEU A 340 10.23 -5.78 -3.34
C LEU A 340 9.16 -6.58 -2.61
N GLY A 341 9.27 -7.92 -2.60
CA GLY A 341 8.38 -8.81 -1.85
C GLY A 341 8.32 -8.47 -0.36
N MET A 342 9.44 -8.11 0.26
CA MET A 342 9.48 -7.72 1.68
C MET A 342 8.68 -6.43 1.99
N ARG A 343 8.49 -5.54 1.00
CA ARG A 343 7.73 -4.29 1.13
C ARG A 343 6.24 -4.45 0.82
N MET A 344 5.86 -5.58 0.21
CA MET A 344 4.47 -5.83 -0.15
C MET A 344 3.59 -5.98 1.09
N GLN A 345 2.36 -5.51 0.97
CA GLN A 345 1.31 -5.66 1.97
C GLN A 345 0.06 -6.19 1.27
N PRO A 346 -0.70 -7.09 1.91
CA PRO A 346 -1.95 -7.58 1.36
C PRO A 346 -2.95 -6.42 1.22
N VAL A 347 -3.57 -6.32 0.06
CA VAL A 347 -4.59 -5.31 -0.27
C VAL A 347 -5.78 -5.38 0.69
N GLY A 348 -6.02 -6.51 1.34
CA GLY A 348 -7.05 -6.69 2.36
C GLY A 348 -7.03 -5.63 3.46
N ARG A 349 -5.86 -5.10 3.85
CA ARG A 349 -5.78 -3.98 4.81
C ARG A 349 -6.54 -2.73 4.34
N LEU A 350 -6.51 -2.46 3.04
CA LEU A 350 -7.27 -1.38 2.44
C LEU A 350 -8.78 -1.71 2.42
N PHE A 351 -9.11 -2.97 2.14
CA PHE A 351 -10.49 -3.40 2.00
C PHE A 351 -11.24 -3.46 3.35
N GLN A 352 -10.54 -3.62 4.47
CA GLN A 352 -11.14 -3.65 5.82
C GLN A 352 -11.97 -2.39 6.17
N ARG A 353 -11.62 -1.22 5.62
CA ARG A 353 -12.33 0.04 5.89
C ARG A 353 -13.61 0.21 5.05
N PHE A 354 -13.70 -0.46 3.90
CA PHE A 354 -14.78 -0.26 2.94
C PHE A 354 -16.16 -0.78 3.37
N PRO A 355 -16.32 -1.90 4.11
CA PRO A 355 -17.62 -2.34 4.60
C PRO A 355 -18.37 -1.29 5.42
N ARG A 356 -17.66 -0.55 6.29
CA ARG A 356 -18.25 0.53 7.10
C ARG A 356 -18.72 1.67 6.20
N ILE A 357 -17.84 2.14 5.32
CA ILE A 357 -18.16 3.25 4.39
C ILE A 357 -19.36 2.90 3.51
N VAL A 358 -19.41 1.70 2.93
CA VAL A 358 -20.53 1.25 2.09
C VAL A 358 -21.81 1.13 2.89
N ARG A 359 -21.76 0.63 4.14
CA ARG A 359 -22.92 0.52 5.03
C ARG A 359 -23.48 1.90 5.42
N ASP A 360 -22.61 2.86 5.71
CA ASP A 360 -23.01 4.21 6.07
C ASP A 360 -23.64 4.94 4.87
N LEU A 361 -23.05 4.82 3.68
CA LEU A 361 -23.63 5.32 2.43
C LEU A 361 -24.97 4.63 2.10
N ALA A 362 -25.07 3.32 2.29
CA ALA A 362 -26.30 2.56 2.07
C ALA A 362 -27.45 3.08 2.96
N ARG A 363 -27.16 3.33 4.25
CA ARG A 363 -28.12 3.92 5.21
C ARG A 363 -28.50 5.34 4.82
N GLN A 364 -27.54 6.18 4.47
CA GLN A 364 -27.79 7.58 4.09
C GLN A 364 -28.67 7.71 2.84
N LEU A 365 -28.48 6.81 1.86
CA LEU A 365 -29.21 6.82 0.59
C LEU A 365 -30.45 5.92 0.59
N GLY A 366 -30.72 5.18 1.67
CA GLY A 366 -31.85 4.26 1.78
C GLY A 366 -31.78 3.06 0.82
N LYS A 367 -30.58 2.55 0.54
CA LYS A 367 -30.34 1.40 -0.36
C LYS A 367 -29.92 0.16 0.44
N ASP A 368 -30.28 -1.02 -0.06
CA ASP A 368 -29.85 -2.30 0.52
C ASP A 368 -28.71 -2.87 -0.35
N ILE A 369 -27.53 -3.05 0.24
CA ILE A 369 -26.28 -3.29 -0.50
C ILE A 369 -25.48 -4.42 0.15
N GLU A 370 -24.97 -5.31 -0.69
CA GLU A 370 -23.97 -6.32 -0.37
C GLU A 370 -22.62 -5.93 -0.97
N LEU A 371 -21.59 -5.86 -0.14
CA LEU A 371 -20.21 -5.71 -0.59
C LEU A 371 -19.54 -7.08 -0.63
N ILE A 372 -19.09 -7.50 -1.80
CA ILE A 372 -18.30 -8.72 -2.01
C ILE A 372 -16.85 -8.32 -2.24
N GLN A 373 -15.93 -8.89 -1.46
CA GLN A 373 -14.49 -8.65 -1.57
C GLN A 373 -13.82 -9.94 -2.05
N GLU A 374 -12.97 -9.82 -3.08
CA GLU A 374 -12.24 -10.94 -3.67
C GLU A 374 -10.76 -10.57 -3.81
N GLY A 375 -9.86 -11.52 -3.53
CA GLY A 375 -8.42 -11.30 -3.67
C GLY A 375 -7.79 -10.38 -2.62
N GLU A 376 -8.32 -10.39 -1.39
CA GLU A 376 -7.75 -9.65 -0.25
C GLU A 376 -6.28 -10.00 0.03
N ASP A 377 -5.87 -11.22 -0.27
CA ASP A 377 -4.49 -11.70 -0.13
C ASP A 377 -3.55 -11.23 -1.25
N THR A 378 -4.04 -10.43 -2.20
CA THR A 378 -3.17 -9.89 -3.28
C THR A 378 -2.18 -8.91 -2.67
N ASP A 379 -0.90 -9.19 -2.86
CA ASP A 379 0.21 -8.36 -2.40
C ASP A 379 0.37 -7.09 -3.27
N LEU A 380 0.49 -5.94 -2.62
CA LEU A 380 0.70 -4.64 -3.25
C LEU A 380 1.70 -3.79 -2.45
N ASP A 381 2.47 -2.95 -3.14
CA ASP A 381 3.43 -2.06 -2.47
C ASP A 381 2.71 -1.13 -1.48
N ARG A 382 3.28 -0.97 -0.28
CA ARG A 382 2.73 -0.11 0.78
C ARG A 382 2.38 1.31 0.31
N SER A 383 3.23 1.93 -0.51
CA SER A 383 2.98 3.28 -1.01
C SER A 383 1.81 3.33 -2.00
N LEU A 384 1.61 2.26 -2.78
CA LEU A 384 0.43 2.11 -3.64
C LEU A 384 -0.83 1.90 -2.81
N VAL A 385 -0.78 1.11 -1.73
CA VAL A 385 -1.92 0.90 -0.83
C VAL A 385 -2.42 2.22 -0.26
N GLU A 386 -1.50 3.08 0.22
CA GLU A 386 -1.82 4.39 0.78
C GLU A 386 -2.36 5.35 -0.30
N ALA A 387 -1.71 5.39 -1.47
CA ALA A 387 -2.11 6.29 -2.56
C ALA A 387 -3.46 5.92 -3.22
N LEU A 388 -3.82 4.63 -3.22
CA LEU A 388 -5.06 4.13 -3.83
C LEU A 388 -6.28 4.23 -2.93
N ALA A 389 -6.11 4.54 -1.64
CA ALA A 389 -7.21 4.57 -0.69
C ALA A 389 -8.32 5.56 -1.11
N ASP A 390 -7.96 6.82 -1.35
CA ASP A 390 -8.88 7.87 -1.77
C ASP A 390 -9.56 7.56 -3.13
N PRO A 391 -8.82 7.22 -4.21
CA PRO A 391 -9.40 6.76 -5.48
C PRO A 391 -10.48 5.69 -5.31
N LEU A 392 -10.20 4.62 -4.55
CA LEU A 392 -11.13 3.51 -4.41
C LEU A 392 -12.38 3.89 -3.61
N VAL A 393 -12.26 4.73 -2.57
CA VAL A 393 -13.42 5.27 -1.85
C VAL A 393 -14.32 6.05 -2.81
N HIS A 394 -13.74 6.85 -3.71
CA HIS A 394 -14.51 7.60 -4.68
C HIS A 394 -15.21 6.70 -5.70
N LEU A 395 -14.54 5.67 -6.20
CA LEU A 395 -15.15 4.67 -7.10
C LEU A 395 -16.33 3.95 -6.43
N LEU A 396 -16.15 3.51 -5.18
CA LEU A 396 -17.20 2.86 -4.39
C LEU A 396 -18.38 3.80 -4.14
N ARG A 397 -18.13 5.07 -3.80
CA ARG A 397 -19.19 6.07 -3.64
C ARG A 397 -20.01 6.22 -4.91
N ASN A 398 -19.37 6.32 -6.08
CA ASN A 398 -20.07 6.46 -7.35
C ASN A 398 -20.92 5.23 -7.70
N ALA A 399 -20.40 4.03 -7.43
CA ALA A 399 -21.14 2.78 -7.58
C ALA A 399 -22.39 2.75 -6.68
N VAL A 400 -22.26 3.18 -5.43
CA VAL A 400 -23.36 3.18 -4.45
C VAL A 400 -24.37 4.30 -4.69
N ASP A 401 -23.92 5.53 -4.98
CA ASP A 401 -24.79 6.71 -5.15
C ASP A 401 -25.51 6.71 -6.50
N HIS A 402 -24.76 6.57 -7.60
CA HIS A 402 -25.32 6.69 -8.95
C HIS A 402 -25.52 5.35 -9.65
N GLY A 403 -24.67 4.36 -9.36
CA GLY A 403 -24.76 3.02 -9.98
C GLY A 403 -26.01 2.26 -9.55
N LEU A 404 -26.15 2.00 -8.25
CA LEU A 404 -27.25 1.19 -7.71
C LEU A 404 -28.59 1.95 -7.67
N GLU A 405 -29.66 1.28 -8.10
CA GLU A 405 -31.03 1.80 -7.95
C GLU A 405 -31.56 1.58 -6.53
N THR A 406 -32.67 2.24 -6.17
CA THR A 406 -33.35 1.98 -4.89
C THR A 406 -33.98 0.58 -4.87
N PRO A 407 -34.23 -0.03 -3.69
CA PRO A 407 -34.81 -1.37 -3.61
C PRO A 407 -36.11 -1.53 -4.40
N VAL A 408 -36.95 -0.50 -4.43
CA VAL A 408 -38.23 -0.49 -5.17
C VAL A 408 -38.00 -0.46 -6.69
N GLU A 409 -37.10 0.39 -7.17
CA GLU A 409 -36.74 0.44 -8.60
C GLU A 409 -36.11 -0.88 -9.07
N ARG A 410 -35.33 -1.54 -8.21
CA ARG A 410 -34.72 -2.85 -8.52
C ARG A 410 -35.76 -3.94 -8.67
N GLU A 411 -36.72 -4.01 -7.75
CA GLU A 411 -37.83 -4.97 -7.84
C GLU A 411 -38.68 -4.74 -9.10
N GLN A 412 -38.92 -3.48 -9.48
CA GLN A 412 -39.62 -3.13 -10.73
C GLN A 412 -38.84 -3.54 -11.99
N ALA A 413 -37.51 -3.47 -11.95
CA ALA A 413 -36.63 -3.93 -13.01
C ALA A 413 -36.40 -5.46 -13.02
N GLY A 414 -37.01 -6.21 -12.09
CA GLY A 414 -36.85 -7.66 -11.97
C GLY A 414 -35.51 -8.10 -11.38
N LYS A 415 -34.81 -7.20 -10.69
CA LYS A 415 -33.52 -7.46 -10.02
C LYS A 415 -33.73 -7.84 -8.56
N SER A 416 -32.69 -8.40 -7.93
CA SER A 416 -32.64 -8.60 -6.48
C SER A 416 -32.81 -7.27 -5.74
N ARG A 417 -33.62 -7.28 -4.67
CA ARG A 417 -33.81 -6.12 -3.78
C ARG A 417 -32.49 -5.60 -3.20
N LYS A 418 -31.59 -6.52 -2.82
CA LYS A 418 -30.23 -6.22 -2.36
C LYS A 418 -29.34 -6.04 -3.59
N GLY A 419 -28.75 -4.85 -3.73
CA GLY A 419 -27.75 -4.55 -4.76
C GLY A 419 -26.38 -5.13 -4.39
N THR A 420 -25.57 -5.43 -5.39
CA THR A 420 -24.24 -6.03 -5.18
C THR A 420 -23.17 -5.10 -5.72
N VAL A 421 -22.20 -4.77 -4.86
CA VAL A 421 -20.94 -4.14 -5.24
C VAL A 421 -19.83 -5.15 -5.01
N ARG A 422 -19.07 -5.47 -6.05
CA ARG A 422 -17.91 -6.36 -5.99
C ARG A 422 -16.64 -5.53 -6.10
N LEU A 423 -15.74 -5.72 -5.15
CA LEU A 423 -14.38 -5.22 -5.16
C LEU A 423 -13.42 -6.40 -5.27
N ALA A 424 -12.68 -6.50 -6.37
CA ALA A 424 -11.76 -7.60 -6.59
C ALA A 424 -10.36 -7.09 -6.93
N ALA A 425 -9.34 -7.63 -6.26
CA ALA A 425 -7.94 -7.44 -6.61
C ALA A 425 -7.36 -8.73 -7.21
N SER A 426 -6.51 -8.59 -8.22
CA SER A 426 -5.78 -9.72 -8.81
C SER A 426 -4.45 -9.25 -9.39
N GLN A 427 -3.45 -10.11 -9.36
CA GLN A 427 -2.19 -9.87 -10.04
C GLN A 427 -2.21 -10.48 -11.44
N ARG A 428 -1.85 -9.69 -12.46
CA ARG A 428 -1.70 -10.13 -13.86
C ARG A 428 -0.30 -9.75 -14.35
N GLY A 429 0.67 -10.67 -14.20
CA GLY A 429 2.08 -10.39 -14.50
C GLY A 429 2.69 -9.38 -13.52
N GLU A 430 3.35 -8.35 -14.05
CA GLU A 430 3.95 -7.23 -13.26
C GLU A 430 2.94 -6.12 -12.91
N ARG A 431 1.64 -6.38 -13.07
CA ARG A 431 0.58 -5.39 -12.84
C ARG A 431 -0.47 -5.93 -11.88
N ILE A 432 -0.94 -5.05 -11.02
CA ILE A 432 -2.08 -5.30 -10.14
C ILE A 432 -3.32 -4.70 -10.78
N VAL A 433 -4.36 -5.53 -10.90
CA VAL A 433 -5.66 -5.15 -11.43
C VAL A 433 -6.66 -5.16 -10.30
N ILE A 434 -7.19 -3.98 -9.99
CA ILE A 434 -8.25 -3.77 -9.02
C ILE A 434 -9.52 -3.41 -9.80
N SER A 435 -10.61 -4.12 -9.55
CA SER A 435 -11.88 -3.89 -10.22
C SER A 435 -12.97 -3.55 -9.21
N VAL A 436 -13.75 -2.53 -9.52
CA VAL A 436 -14.96 -2.13 -8.79
C VAL A 436 -16.14 -2.35 -9.72
N SER A 437 -17.01 -3.28 -9.38
CA SER A 437 -18.18 -3.62 -10.19
C SER A 437 -19.46 -3.45 -9.39
N ASP A 438 -20.52 -2.94 -10.02
CA ASP A 438 -21.88 -2.89 -9.50
C ASP A 438 -22.84 -3.64 -10.43
N ASP A 439 -23.97 -4.10 -9.89
CA ASP A 439 -25.07 -4.69 -10.65
C ASP A 439 -26.24 -3.71 -10.85
N GLY A 440 -25.93 -2.42 -10.85
CA GLY A 440 -26.88 -1.32 -10.89
C GLY A 440 -27.48 -1.07 -12.27
N ARG A 441 -27.92 0.18 -12.50
CA ARG A 441 -28.60 0.57 -13.75
C ARG A 441 -27.67 0.60 -14.96
N GLY A 442 -26.35 0.60 -14.75
CA GLY A 442 -25.38 0.84 -15.82
C GLY A 442 -25.42 2.27 -16.36
N MET A 443 -24.52 2.60 -17.27
CA MET A 443 -24.42 3.92 -17.87
C MET A 443 -25.15 3.94 -19.21
N ASP A 444 -25.98 4.97 -19.42
CA ASP A 444 -26.63 5.21 -20.71
C ASP A 444 -25.73 6.11 -21.58
N PRO A 445 -25.17 5.59 -22.69
CA PRO A 445 -24.25 6.34 -23.54
C PRO A 445 -24.92 7.56 -24.20
N GLU A 446 -26.22 7.50 -24.50
CA GLU A 446 -26.95 8.65 -25.10
C GLU A 446 -27.15 9.77 -24.09
N VAL A 447 -27.44 9.42 -22.83
CA VAL A 447 -27.55 10.40 -21.74
C VAL A 447 -26.20 11.04 -21.45
N LEU A 448 -25.12 10.26 -21.43
CA LEU A 448 -23.76 10.79 -21.25
C LEU A 448 -23.38 11.74 -22.38
N ARG A 449 -23.64 11.35 -23.64
CA ARG A 449 -23.38 12.18 -24.83
C ARG A 449 -24.15 13.49 -24.79
N ARG A 450 -25.45 13.45 -24.47
CA ARG A 450 -26.29 14.66 -24.34
C ARG A 450 -25.82 15.57 -23.21
N LYS A 451 -25.52 15.02 -22.03
CA LYS A 451 -24.98 15.81 -20.91
C LYS A 451 -23.63 16.43 -21.24
N ALA A 452 -22.76 15.73 -21.97
CA ALA A 452 -21.48 16.27 -22.40
C ALA A 452 -21.65 17.44 -23.39
N LEU A 453 -22.64 17.38 -24.28
CA LEU A 453 -23.03 18.48 -25.16
C LEU A 453 -23.57 19.69 -24.39
N GLU A 454 -24.53 19.45 -23.48
CA GLU A 454 -25.14 20.50 -22.65
C GLU A 454 -24.10 21.23 -21.78
N LYS A 455 -23.09 20.49 -21.29
CA LYS A 455 -21.99 21.04 -20.50
C LYS A 455 -20.84 21.62 -21.32
N GLY A 456 -20.89 21.54 -22.66
CA GLY A 456 -19.84 22.04 -23.54
C GLY A 456 -18.51 21.25 -23.48
N VAL A 457 -18.54 20.02 -22.98
CA VAL A 457 -17.35 19.13 -22.91
C VAL A 457 -17.00 18.57 -24.29
N ILE A 458 -17.99 18.44 -25.18
CA ILE A 458 -17.86 18.01 -26.58
C ILE A 458 -18.76 18.84 -27.49
N ASP A 459 -18.38 19.00 -28.75
CA ASP A 459 -19.23 19.62 -29.77
C ASP A 459 -20.18 18.61 -30.45
N ALA A 460 -21.17 19.11 -31.19
CA ALA A 460 -22.17 18.27 -31.89
C ALA A 460 -21.57 17.34 -32.95
N ALA A 461 -20.45 17.72 -33.57
CA ALA A 461 -19.79 16.91 -34.60
C ALA A 461 -18.97 15.77 -33.98
N GLN A 462 -18.36 16.00 -32.82
CA GLN A 462 -17.66 15.01 -32.00
C GLN A 462 -18.66 14.04 -31.38
N ALA A 463 -19.76 14.53 -30.81
CA ALA A 463 -20.81 13.70 -30.23
C ALA A 463 -21.35 12.65 -31.21
N ALA A 464 -21.56 13.03 -32.48
CA ALA A 464 -22.05 12.12 -33.52
C ALA A 464 -21.06 11.03 -33.95
N ARG A 465 -19.77 11.16 -33.62
CA ARG A 465 -18.70 10.21 -34.00
C ARG A 465 -18.30 9.24 -32.89
N LEU A 466 -18.69 9.52 -31.65
CA LEU A 466 -18.29 8.72 -30.48
C LEU A 466 -19.01 7.37 -30.47
N SER A 467 -18.22 6.31 -30.37
CA SER A 467 -18.69 4.96 -30.03
C SER A 467 -19.22 4.90 -28.59
N GLU A 468 -19.96 3.85 -28.26
CA GLU A 468 -20.49 3.64 -26.90
C GLU A 468 -19.37 3.59 -25.84
N VAL A 469 -18.25 2.94 -26.16
CA VAL A 469 -17.09 2.83 -25.25
C VAL A 469 -16.48 4.21 -24.99
N GLU A 470 -16.31 5.02 -26.03
CA GLU A 470 -15.78 6.38 -25.88
C GLU A 470 -16.77 7.30 -25.16
N CYS A 471 -18.08 7.03 -25.23
CA CYS A 471 -19.08 7.75 -24.45
C CYS A 471 -18.90 7.51 -22.94
N TYR A 472 -18.53 6.31 -22.52
CA TYR A 472 -18.23 6.05 -21.11
C TYR A 472 -16.97 6.77 -20.64
N GLU A 473 -15.97 6.97 -21.51
CA GLU A 473 -14.77 7.72 -21.15
C GLU A 473 -15.02 9.21 -20.89
N LEU A 474 -16.17 9.75 -21.34
CA LEU A 474 -16.55 11.14 -21.08
C LEU A 474 -16.68 11.43 -19.59
N ILE A 475 -16.96 10.42 -18.75
CA ILE A 475 -17.06 10.61 -17.29
C ILE A 475 -15.76 11.10 -16.66
N PHE A 476 -14.62 10.80 -17.30
CA PHE A 476 -13.30 11.21 -16.84
C PHE A 476 -12.87 12.57 -17.38
N ARG A 477 -13.69 13.24 -18.21
CA ARG A 477 -13.32 14.54 -18.75
C ARG A 477 -13.51 15.64 -17.70
N PRO A 478 -12.55 16.58 -17.59
CA PRO A 478 -12.70 17.75 -16.73
C PRO A 478 -14.01 18.48 -17.03
N GLY A 479 -14.72 18.90 -15.98
CA GLY A 479 -16.01 19.60 -16.12
C GLY A 479 -17.20 18.70 -16.45
N PHE A 480 -17.01 17.38 -16.68
CA PHE A 480 -18.15 16.46 -16.79
C PHE A 480 -18.78 16.21 -15.41
N SER A 481 -17.95 16.00 -14.39
CA SER A 481 -18.39 15.83 -12.99
C SER A 481 -18.46 17.19 -12.31
N THR A 482 -19.63 17.82 -12.33
CA THR A 482 -19.91 19.06 -11.59
C THR A 482 -20.71 18.70 -10.35
N ALA A 483 -20.05 18.32 -9.27
CA ALA A 483 -20.74 18.26 -7.98
C ALA A 483 -21.14 19.70 -7.62
N ALA A 484 -22.45 19.99 -7.64
CA ALA A 484 -23.03 21.30 -7.30
C ALA A 484 -22.94 21.62 -5.79
N THR A 485 -22.41 20.70 -5.00
CA THR A 485 -22.16 20.82 -3.56
C THR A 485 -20.80 20.21 -3.28
N ILE A 486 -19.87 21.05 -2.81
CA ILE A 486 -18.61 20.60 -2.19
C ILE A 486 -19.04 19.77 -0.98
N SER A 487 -18.89 18.44 -1.01
CA SER A 487 -19.23 17.60 0.14
C SER A 487 -18.14 17.73 1.21
N ASP A 488 -18.54 17.93 2.46
CA ASP A 488 -17.71 18.30 3.62
C ASP A 488 -16.61 17.31 4.07
N ILE A 489 -16.33 16.24 3.32
CA ILE A 489 -15.50 15.12 3.82
C ILE A 489 -14.11 15.02 3.14
N SER A 490 -13.74 15.90 2.19
CA SER A 490 -12.38 15.81 1.60
C SER A 490 -11.76 17.13 1.08
N GLY A 491 -12.37 18.29 1.32
CA GLY A 491 -11.75 19.60 1.08
C GLY A 491 -11.31 19.95 -0.36
N ARG A 492 -11.53 19.08 -1.34
CA ARG A 492 -11.26 19.34 -2.77
C ARG A 492 -12.43 18.75 -3.55
N GLY A 493 -13.02 19.49 -4.48
CA GLY A 493 -14.11 18.97 -5.32
C GLY A 493 -13.62 17.75 -6.09
N VAL A 494 -14.03 16.54 -5.69
CA VAL A 494 -13.53 15.30 -6.29
C VAL A 494 -14.50 14.85 -7.38
N GLY A 495 -14.09 15.02 -8.63
CA GLY A 495 -14.71 14.38 -9.77
C GLY A 495 -13.97 13.10 -10.16
N MET A 496 -14.57 12.35 -11.09
CA MET A 496 -13.97 11.14 -11.66
C MET A 496 -12.72 11.44 -12.52
N ASP A 497 -12.55 12.70 -12.95
CA ASP A 497 -11.33 13.25 -13.55
C ASP A 497 -10.15 13.23 -12.57
N VAL A 498 -10.35 13.65 -11.32
CA VAL A 498 -9.31 13.63 -10.26
C VAL A 498 -8.83 12.20 -10.01
N VAL A 499 -9.75 11.23 -9.97
CA VAL A 499 -9.40 9.81 -9.82
C VAL A 499 -8.54 9.32 -10.98
N LYS A 500 -8.91 9.64 -12.23
CA LYS A 500 -8.12 9.24 -13.40
C LYS A 500 -6.72 9.88 -13.38
N THR A 501 -6.61 11.13 -12.98
CA THR A 501 -5.32 11.83 -12.86
C THR A 501 -4.43 11.19 -11.80
N ARG A 502 -4.94 10.97 -10.58
CA ARG A 502 -4.18 10.29 -9.51
C ARG A 502 -3.71 8.90 -9.91
N VAL A 503 -4.58 8.13 -10.58
CA VAL A 503 -4.20 6.80 -11.09
C VAL A 503 -3.09 6.88 -12.13
N ALA A 504 -3.14 7.88 -13.02
CA ALA A 504 -2.12 8.10 -14.02
C ALA A 504 -0.77 8.54 -13.41
N GLU A 505 -0.80 9.37 -12.36
CA GLU A 505 0.40 9.76 -11.58
C GLU A 505 1.11 8.54 -10.96
N LEU A 506 0.35 7.52 -10.58
CA LEU A 506 0.88 6.23 -10.09
C LEU A 506 1.39 5.30 -11.20
N GLY A 507 1.48 5.78 -12.45
CA GLY A 507 1.85 4.96 -13.61
C GLY A 507 0.77 3.94 -14.01
N GLY A 508 -0.45 4.11 -13.50
CA GLY A 508 -1.59 3.23 -13.75
C GLY A 508 -2.49 3.69 -14.88
N THR A 509 -3.50 2.87 -15.18
CA THR A 509 -4.57 3.17 -16.12
C THR A 509 -5.91 2.84 -15.49
N LEU A 510 -6.94 3.64 -15.81
CA LEU A 510 -8.31 3.42 -15.36
C LEU A 510 -9.21 3.26 -16.59
N GLN A 511 -9.92 2.13 -16.66
CA GLN A 511 -10.87 1.80 -17.72
C GLN A 511 -12.27 1.64 -17.15
N VAL A 512 -13.27 1.87 -17.98
CA VAL A 512 -14.68 1.73 -17.63
C VAL A 512 -15.39 0.84 -18.64
N ARG A 513 -16.20 -0.08 -18.15
CA ARG A 513 -17.08 -0.93 -18.95
C ARG A 513 -18.46 -0.88 -18.31
N SER A 514 -19.49 -0.63 -19.09
CA SER A 514 -20.85 -0.58 -18.55
C SER A 514 -21.85 -1.07 -19.57
N ARG A 515 -22.96 -1.61 -19.07
CA ARG A 515 -24.09 -2.05 -19.87
C ARG A 515 -25.37 -1.63 -19.18
N LEU A 516 -26.22 -0.92 -19.92
CA LEU A 516 -27.51 -0.47 -19.41
C LEU A 516 -28.33 -1.67 -18.88
N GLY A 517 -28.84 -1.55 -17.66
CA GLY A 517 -29.56 -2.59 -16.94
C GLY A 517 -28.71 -3.66 -16.26
N HIS A 518 -27.41 -3.75 -16.55
CA HIS A 518 -26.51 -4.81 -16.03
C HIS A 518 -25.37 -4.29 -15.13
N GLY A 519 -25.34 -2.98 -14.87
CA GLY A 519 -24.35 -2.35 -14.01
C GLY A 519 -23.08 -1.89 -14.73
N SER A 520 -22.08 -1.52 -13.94
CA SER A 520 -20.81 -0.98 -14.43
C SER A 520 -19.63 -1.68 -13.76
N THR A 521 -18.49 -1.70 -14.45
CA THR A 521 -17.22 -2.20 -13.96
C THR A 521 -16.14 -1.18 -14.30
N LEU A 522 -15.46 -0.66 -13.27
CA LEU A 522 -14.26 0.15 -13.39
C LEU A 522 -13.05 -0.72 -13.09
N GLU A 523 -12.09 -0.77 -14.02
CA GLU A 523 -10.87 -1.56 -13.91
C GLU A 523 -9.67 -0.61 -13.80
N LEU A 524 -9.05 -0.62 -12.63
CA LEU A 524 -7.81 0.06 -12.30
C LEU A 524 -6.65 -0.90 -12.49
N THR A 525 -5.66 -0.53 -13.30
CA THR A 525 -4.42 -1.29 -13.47
C THR A 525 -3.24 -0.44 -13.03
N VAL A 526 -2.48 -0.90 -12.05
CA VAL A 526 -1.27 -0.23 -11.54
C VAL A 526 -0.03 -1.14 -11.64
N PRO A 527 1.18 -0.60 -11.75
CA PRO A 527 2.40 -1.41 -11.68
C PRO A 527 2.55 -2.04 -10.30
N LEU A 528 3.31 -3.14 -10.20
CA LEU A 528 3.58 -3.82 -8.93
C LEU A 528 4.36 -2.93 -7.94
N THR A 529 5.24 -2.06 -8.45
CA THR A 529 5.99 -1.08 -7.64
C THR A 529 6.13 0.25 -8.37
N LEU A 530 6.10 1.36 -7.63
CA LEU A 530 6.36 2.71 -8.14
C LEU A 530 7.85 2.99 -8.37
N ALA A 531 8.72 2.11 -7.87
CA ALA A 531 10.15 2.39 -7.84
C ALA A 531 10.81 2.31 -9.23
N ILE A 532 10.23 1.57 -10.19
CA ILE A 532 10.76 1.43 -11.56
C ILE A 532 9.69 1.82 -12.56
N LEU A 533 10.02 2.78 -13.44
CA LEU A 533 9.16 3.23 -14.52
C LEU A 533 9.84 2.96 -15.87
N ARG A 534 9.08 2.41 -16.82
CA ARG A 534 9.53 2.31 -18.22
C ARG A 534 9.40 3.67 -18.89
N VAL A 535 10.50 4.22 -19.39
CA VAL A 535 10.53 5.55 -20.00
C VAL A 535 11.16 5.55 -21.39
N LEU A 536 10.76 6.52 -22.20
CA LEU A 536 11.47 6.93 -23.40
C LEU A 536 12.42 8.07 -23.03
N MET A 537 13.72 7.83 -23.19
CA MET A 537 14.78 8.80 -22.97
C MET A 537 14.88 9.73 -24.18
N VAL A 538 14.78 11.03 -23.92
CA VAL A 538 14.89 12.08 -24.94
C VAL A 538 15.90 13.14 -24.50
N ARG A 539 16.55 13.75 -25.47
CA ARG A 539 17.53 14.81 -25.25
C ARG A 539 17.03 16.13 -25.81
N VAL A 540 17.27 17.19 -25.05
CA VAL A 540 16.99 18.56 -25.45
C VAL A 540 18.18 19.42 -25.07
N GLY A 541 18.89 19.97 -26.06
CA GLY A 541 20.21 20.56 -25.85
C GLY A 541 21.18 19.55 -25.21
N ASP A 542 21.67 19.88 -24.02
CA ASP A 542 22.54 19.05 -23.17
C ASP A 542 21.79 18.28 -22.07
N ARG A 543 20.48 18.50 -21.91
CA ARG A 543 19.67 17.90 -20.84
C ARG A 543 18.96 16.63 -21.29
N LEU A 544 18.82 15.71 -20.34
CA LEU A 544 18.10 14.45 -20.51
C LEU A 544 16.73 14.51 -19.82
N PHE A 545 15.71 14.05 -20.52
CA PHE A 545 14.36 13.91 -20.01
C PHE A 545 13.86 12.48 -20.23
N ALA A 546 13.07 12.00 -19.29
CA ALA A 546 12.45 10.69 -19.30
C ALA A 546 10.93 10.84 -19.42
N LEU A 547 10.37 10.36 -20.53
CA LEU A 547 8.95 10.38 -20.81
C LEU A 547 8.33 9.01 -20.46
N PRO A 548 7.30 8.92 -19.60
CA PRO A 548 6.66 7.64 -19.31
C PRO A 548 6.18 6.95 -20.59
N LEU A 549 6.64 5.72 -20.83
CA LEU A 549 6.40 5.02 -22.09
C LEU A 549 4.90 4.72 -22.31
N GLY A 550 4.13 4.58 -21.23
CA GLY A 550 2.68 4.40 -21.29
C GLY A 550 1.93 5.56 -21.94
N ASN A 551 2.53 6.76 -21.99
CA ASN A 551 1.97 7.92 -22.66
C ASN A 551 2.50 8.11 -24.07
N VAL A 552 3.49 7.33 -24.52
CA VAL A 552 4.10 7.47 -25.84
C VAL A 552 3.39 6.57 -26.84
N SER A 553 2.80 7.17 -27.88
CA SER A 553 2.14 6.43 -28.97
C SER A 553 3.13 6.08 -30.09
N GLU A 554 3.90 7.06 -30.55
CA GLU A 554 4.87 6.89 -31.62
C GLU A 554 5.92 8.01 -31.62
N VAL A 555 7.00 7.81 -32.36
CA VAL A 555 8.08 8.78 -32.56
C VAL A 555 8.34 8.90 -34.05
N PHE A 556 8.48 10.13 -34.56
CA PHE A 556 8.86 10.37 -35.95
C PHE A 556 9.77 11.59 -36.08
N GLU A 557 10.51 11.67 -37.18
CA GLU A 557 11.34 12.83 -37.51
C GLU A 557 10.50 13.90 -38.22
N LEU A 558 10.57 15.15 -37.75
CA LEU A 558 9.79 16.26 -38.28
C LEU A 558 10.42 16.78 -39.57
N GLY A 559 9.83 16.44 -40.70
CA GLY A 559 10.24 17.01 -41.98
C GLY A 559 9.86 18.50 -42.10
N PRO A 560 10.66 19.32 -42.82
CA PRO A 560 10.37 20.74 -43.01
C PRO A 560 9.02 21.02 -43.71
N ALA A 561 8.54 20.08 -44.54
CA ALA A 561 7.23 20.17 -45.19
C ALA A 561 6.04 19.82 -44.26
N GLN A 562 6.30 19.11 -43.16
CA GLN A 562 5.29 18.73 -42.18
C GLN A 562 5.08 19.81 -41.13
N ASN A 563 6.08 20.64 -40.87
CA ASN A 563 6.04 21.73 -39.89
C ASN A 563 5.31 22.95 -40.46
N GLN A 564 4.13 23.24 -39.91
CA GLN A 564 3.28 24.36 -40.31
C GLN A 564 2.95 25.21 -39.08
N ALA A 565 2.70 26.50 -39.28
CA ALA A 565 2.18 27.38 -38.25
C ALA A 565 0.69 27.65 -38.52
N LEU A 566 -0.17 27.36 -37.54
CA LEU A 566 -1.61 27.61 -37.61
C LEU A 566 -2.02 28.39 -36.35
N ASP A 567 -2.63 29.57 -36.51
CA ASP A 567 -3.05 30.47 -35.42
C ASP A 567 -1.96 30.76 -34.37
N GLY A 568 -0.71 30.94 -34.84
CA GLY A 568 0.44 31.21 -33.96
C GLY A 568 0.99 29.99 -33.21
N ARG A 569 0.43 28.79 -33.44
CA ARG A 569 0.90 27.53 -32.85
C ARG A 569 1.58 26.66 -33.91
N ARG A 570 2.61 25.91 -33.52
CA ARG A 570 3.27 24.94 -34.41
C ARG A 570 2.43 23.67 -34.50
N VAL A 571 2.22 23.18 -35.72
CA VAL A 571 1.48 21.96 -36.02
C VAL A 571 2.25 21.09 -37.00
N ALA A 572 2.22 19.78 -36.79
CA ALA A 572 2.74 18.79 -37.74
C ALA A 572 1.60 18.18 -38.54
N ALA A 573 1.74 18.11 -39.87
CA ALA A 573 0.87 17.29 -40.70
C ALA A 573 1.24 15.80 -40.53
N HIS A 574 0.44 15.07 -39.77
CA HIS A 574 0.70 13.67 -39.42
C HIS A 574 -0.48 12.77 -39.77
N ARG A 575 -0.25 11.75 -40.61
CA ARG A 575 -1.29 10.83 -41.13
C ARG A 575 -2.56 11.52 -41.66
N GLY A 576 -2.38 12.67 -42.32
CA GLY A 576 -3.50 13.46 -42.87
C GLY A 576 -4.32 14.24 -41.83
N ARG A 577 -3.85 14.35 -40.59
CA ARG A 577 -4.43 15.19 -39.53
C ARG A 577 -3.39 16.20 -39.03
N ALA A 578 -3.86 17.33 -38.49
CA ALA A 578 -2.99 18.31 -37.84
C ALA A 578 -2.72 17.87 -36.40
N LEU A 579 -1.45 17.66 -36.05
CA LEU A 579 -0.98 17.35 -34.71
C LEU A 579 -0.38 18.61 -34.08
N MET A 580 -0.88 19.03 -32.91
CA MET A 580 -0.33 20.20 -32.21
C MET A 580 1.04 19.87 -31.64
N LEU A 581 2.02 20.76 -31.83
CA LEU A 581 3.37 20.58 -31.34
C LEU A 581 3.65 21.48 -30.12
N GLY A 582 4.01 20.87 -29.01
CA GLY A 582 4.62 21.52 -27.86
C GLY A 582 6.15 21.47 -27.95
N ASP A 583 6.82 22.53 -27.50
CA ASP A 583 8.28 22.61 -27.54
C ASP A 583 8.87 22.32 -26.15
N LEU A 584 9.55 21.17 -26.03
CA LEU A 584 10.18 20.79 -24.76
C LEU A 584 11.41 21.66 -24.45
N ALA A 585 12.08 22.22 -25.47
CA ALA A 585 13.21 23.13 -25.29
C ALA A 585 12.77 24.45 -24.66
N GLY A 586 11.70 25.04 -25.20
CA GLY A 586 11.08 26.23 -24.62
C GLY A 586 10.63 26.01 -23.18
N TRP A 587 10.03 24.85 -22.88
CA TRP A 587 9.64 24.51 -21.51
C TRP A 587 10.82 24.36 -20.55
N ALA A 588 11.92 23.75 -21.01
CA ALA A 588 13.13 23.58 -20.22
C ALA A 588 13.95 24.87 -20.05
N GLY A 589 13.54 25.99 -20.67
CA GLY A 589 14.29 27.24 -20.71
C GLY A 589 15.58 27.13 -21.50
N ILE A 590 15.59 26.33 -22.57
CA ILE A 590 16.75 26.08 -23.42
C ILE A 590 16.56 26.85 -24.73
N ASP A 591 17.40 27.86 -24.95
CA ASP A 591 17.46 28.62 -26.20
C ASP A 591 18.31 27.84 -27.24
N ASP A 592 17.75 26.77 -27.83
CA ASP A 592 18.43 25.97 -28.85
C ASP A 592 17.54 25.67 -30.08
N ALA A 593 18.19 25.30 -31.19
CA ALA A 593 17.62 25.15 -32.51
C ALA A 593 16.51 24.08 -32.60
N ALA A 594 15.62 24.26 -33.59
CA ALA A 594 14.45 23.42 -33.82
C ALA A 594 14.75 21.91 -33.70
N GLY A 595 14.11 21.26 -32.72
CA GLY A 595 14.19 19.82 -32.55
C GLY A 595 13.79 19.06 -33.82
N GLY A 596 14.53 18.00 -34.15
CA GLY A 596 14.30 17.18 -35.34
C GLY A 596 13.28 16.06 -35.13
N HIS A 597 12.94 15.75 -33.88
CA HIS A 597 12.07 14.61 -33.56
C HIS A 597 10.79 15.06 -32.86
N VAL A 598 9.70 14.36 -33.15
CA VAL A 598 8.40 14.54 -32.50
C VAL A 598 8.03 13.23 -31.82
N VAL A 599 7.82 13.30 -30.51
CA VAL A 599 7.23 12.22 -29.71
C VAL A 599 5.74 12.47 -29.60
N VAL A 600 4.92 11.58 -30.14
CA VAL A 600 3.46 11.68 -30.04
C VAL A 600 3.03 11.15 -28.68
N LEU A 601 2.46 12.03 -27.88
CA LEU A 601 2.02 11.78 -26.51
C LEU A 601 0.49 11.69 -26.43
N HIS A 602 0.06 10.78 -25.57
CA HIS A 602 -1.33 10.58 -25.18
C HIS A 602 -1.51 10.91 -23.70
N VAL A 603 -2.19 12.02 -23.41
CA VAL A 603 -2.48 12.46 -22.04
C VAL A 603 -3.97 12.62 -21.87
N GLY A 604 -4.61 11.66 -21.19
CA GLY A 604 -6.06 11.64 -21.05
C GLY A 604 -6.77 11.48 -22.40
N HIS A 605 -7.27 12.57 -22.98
CA HIS A 605 -7.90 12.63 -24.30
C HIS A 605 -7.14 13.53 -25.29
N LEU A 606 -6.05 14.16 -24.83
CA LEU A 606 -5.22 15.05 -25.62
C LEU A 606 -4.19 14.22 -26.39
N HIS A 607 -4.15 14.43 -27.71
CA HIS A 607 -3.12 13.92 -28.61
C HIS A 607 -2.24 15.09 -29.02
N LEU A 608 -0.98 15.07 -28.59
CA LEU A 608 -0.04 16.16 -28.87
C LEU A 608 1.32 15.61 -29.27
N GLY A 609 2.04 16.35 -30.11
CA GLY A 609 3.44 16.09 -30.41
C GLY A 609 4.34 16.89 -29.49
N CYS A 610 5.33 16.25 -28.89
CA CYS A 610 6.38 16.90 -28.12
C CYS A 610 7.64 16.98 -28.99
N LEU A 611 8.08 18.19 -29.29
CA LEU A 611 9.28 18.45 -30.07
C LEU A 611 10.51 18.23 -29.18
N VAL A 612 11.42 17.36 -29.63
CA VAL A 612 12.68 17.04 -28.94
C VAL A 612 13.83 17.04 -29.95
N HIS A 613 15.06 17.21 -29.47
CA HIS A 613 16.22 17.23 -30.37
C HIS A 613 16.57 15.81 -30.84
N GLU A 614 16.63 14.87 -29.90
CA GLU A 614 16.98 13.48 -30.18
C GLU A 614 16.19 12.53 -29.28
N VAL A 615 15.85 11.35 -29.82
CA VAL A 615 15.33 10.23 -29.05
C VAL A 615 16.44 9.21 -28.85
N ILE A 616 16.80 8.96 -27.60
CA ILE A 616 17.92 8.07 -27.25
C ILE A 616 17.45 6.62 -27.31
N GLY A 617 16.32 6.30 -26.69
CA GLY A 617 15.82 4.93 -26.60
C GLY A 617 14.90 4.71 -25.42
N ARG A 618 14.57 3.44 -25.17
CA ARG A 618 13.75 3.01 -24.03
C ARG A 618 14.65 2.53 -22.92
N GLU A 619 14.38 2.95 -21.69
CA GLU A 619 15.10 2.52 -20.49
C GLU A 619 14.13 2.28 -19.34
N ASP A 620 14.46 1.33 -18.47
CA ASP A 620 13.77 1.13 -17.21
C ASP A 620 14.53 1.92 -16.14
N VAL A 621 13.88 2.92 -15.56
CA VAL A 621 14.53 3.90 -14.68
C VAL A 621 13.91 3.91 -13.29
N MET A 622 14.75 4.10 -12.27
CA MET A 622 14.25 4.31 -10.93
C MET A 622 13.88 5.78 -10.70
N VAL A 623 12.62 6.05 -10.41
CA VAL A 623 12.14 7.41 -10.14
C VAL A 623 12.37 7.73 -8.66
N LYS A 624 13.21 8.74 -8.39
CA LYS A 624 13.39 9.29 -7.06
C LYS A 624 12.61 10.61 -6.95
N PRO A 625 11.82 10.80 -5.87
CA PRO A 625 11.17 12.09 -5.63
C PRO A 625 12.24 13.17 -5.40
N LEU A 626 11.97 14.39 -5.86
CA LEU A 626 12.93 15.50 -5.77
C LEU A 626 13.07 16.08 -4.36
N GLY A 627 12.22 15.66 -3.42
CA GLY A 627 12.19 16.17 -2.04
C GLY A 627 11.44 17.50 -1.90
N PRO A 628 11.27 17.99 -0.65
CA PRO A 628 10.35 19.08 -0.34
C PRO A 628 10.75 20.44 -0.94
N LEU A 629 12.02 20.65 -1.27
CA LEU A 629 12.49 21.89 -1.92
C LEU A 629 11.97 22.07 -3.36
N PHE A 630 11.55 20.97 -4.00
CA PHE A 630 11.05 20.94 -5.37
C PHE A 630 9.58 20.54 -5.45
N GLU A 631 8.90 20.52 -4.30
CA GLU A 631 7.47 20.23 -4.21
C GLU A 631 6.68 21.35 -4.92
N GLY A 632 5.89 20.97 -5.92
CA GLY A 632 5.12 21.93 -6.73
C GLY A 632 5.78 22.43 -8.01
N VAL A 633 6.94 21.89 -8.43
CA VAL A 633 7.47 22.17 -9.79
C VAL A 633 6.54 21.53 -10.83
N PRO A 634 5.82 22.32 -11.65
CA PRO A 634 4.84 21.77 -12.58
C PRO A 634 5.54 21.00 -13.70
N GLY A 635 5.04 19.78 -13.97
CA GLY A 635 5.51 18.96 -15.09
C GLY A 635 6.69 18.04 -14.82
N VAL A 636 7.14 17.93 -13.57
CA VAL A 636 8.20 17.00 -13.16
C VAL A 636 7.68 16.04 -12.10
N ALA A 637 7.67 14.74 -12.43
CA ALA A 637 7.29 13.67 -11.50
C ALA A 637 8.45 13.31 -10.55
N GLY A 638 9.69 13.47 -11.00
CA GLY A 638 10.87 13.12 -10.22
C GLY A 638 12.17 13.23 -11.02
N ALA A 639 13.23 12.63 -10.50
CA ALA A 639 14.50 12.47 -11.21
C ALA A 639 14.96 11.03 -11.21
N THR A 640 15.80 10.70 -12.18
CA THR A 640 16.49 9.43 -12.25
C THR A 640 17.94 9.62 -12.67
N VAL A 641 18.75 8.59 -12.44
CA VAL A 641 20.15 8.53 -12.88
C VAL A 641 20.22 7.50 -13.99
N THR A 642 20.66 7.91 -15.18
CA THR A 642 20.79 7.03 -16.35
C THR A 642 21.96 6.06 -16.18
N GLY A 643 22.02 5.03 -17.02
CA GLY A 643 23.09 4.02 -16.96
C GLY A 643 24.51 4.61 -17.07
N ASP A 644 24.69 5.75 -17.75
CA ASP A 644 25.98 6.43 -17.83
C ASP A 644 26.27 7.39 -16.66
N GLY A 645 25.36 7.51 -15.69
CA GLY A 645 25.49 8.32 -14.48
C GLY A 645 25.03 9.77 -14.62
N ARG A 646 24.39 10.14 -15.74
CA ARG A 646 23.79 11.46 -15.92
C ARG A 646 22.43 11.53 -15.21
N LEU A 647 22.04 12.75 -14.82
CA LEU A 647 20.72 12.99 -14.26
C LEU A 647 19.72 13.23 -15.39
N ALA A 648 18.55 12.60 -15.29
CA ALA A 648 17.42 12.85 -16.16
C ALA A 648 16.18 13.18 -15.34
N LEU A 649 15.39 14.16 -15.79
CA LEU A 649 14.12 14.51 -15.16
C LEU A 649 13.00 13.65 -15.73
N VAL A 650 12.23 13.03 -14.86
CA VAL A 650 11.05 12.24 -15.22
C VAL A 650 9.86 13.19 -15.32
N LEU A 651 9.25 13.26 -16.49
CA LEU A 651 8.22 14.25 -16.78
C LEU A 651 6.83 13.75 -16.36
N ASP A 652 6.10 14.62 -15.66
CA ASP A 652 4.67 14.44 -15.42
C ASP A 652 3.88 15.08 -16.56
N LEU A 653 3.49 14.24 -17.50
CA LEU A 653 2.76 14.67 -18.69
C LEU A 653 1.33 15.12 -18.38
N ALA A 654 0.71 14.64 -17.30
CA ALA A 654 -0.62 15.05 -16.88
C ALA A 654 -0.57 16.47 -16.29
N ALA A 655 0.41 16.76 -15.43
CA ALA A 655 0.64 18.11 -14.92
C ALA A 655 1.03 19.09 -16.04
N LEU A 656 1.78 18.65 -17.06
CA LEU A 656 2.07 19.46 -18.25
C LEU A 656 0.82 19.78 -19.09
N ALA A 657 -0.22 18.96 -19.01
CA ALA A 657 -1.46 19.09 -19.78
C ALA A 657 -2.63 19.74 -19.00
N GLY A 658 -2.60 19.72 -17.66
CA GLY A 658 -3.73 20.03 -16.77
C GLY A 658 -4.11 21.50 -16.59
N ASP A 659 -3.38 22.45 -17.19
CA ASP A 659 -3.71 23.87 -17.11
C ASP A 659 -4.66 24.26 -18.26
N GLY A 660 -5.95 24.39 -17.94
CA GLY A 660 -7.03 24.68 -18.87
C GLY A 660 -6.67 25.75 -19.91
N ASP A 661 -6.90 25.41 -21.17
CA ASP A 661 -6.75 26.29 -22.35
C ASP A 661 -5.32 26.84 -22.62
N ARG A 662 -4.32 26.39 -21.87
CA ARG A 662 -2.90 26.76 -22.03
C ARG A 662 -2.01 25.52 -21.96
N LEU A 663 -1.97 24.75 -23.05
CA LEU A 663 -0.81 23.91 -23.32
C LEU A 663 0.45 24.80 -23.29
N LEU A 664 1.32 24.57 -22.29
CA LEU A 664 2.66 25.13 -22.13
C LEU A 664 2.73 26.68 -22.15
N PRO A 665 2.58 27.37 -21.00
CA PRO A 665 2.85 28.81 -20.88
C PRO A 665 4.30 29.22 -21.20
N SER A 666 5.22 28.27 -21.40
CA SER A 666 6.60 28.47 -21.84
C SER A 666 6.79 28.38 -23.37
N LEU A 667 5.70 28.32 -24.14
CA LEU A 667 5.61 28.84 -25.51
C LEU A 667 5.08 30.29 -25.54
N LYS A 668 5.26 31.06 -24.45
CA LYS A 668 5.16 32.52 -24.50
C LYS A 668 6.37 33.08 -25.23
N VAL A 669 6.19 33.40 -26.50
CA VAL A 669 6.97 34.48 -27.11
C VAL A 669 6.75 35.73 -26.26
N SER A 670 7.84 36.38 -25.91
CA SER A 670 7.91 37.74 -25.40
C SER A 670 6.87 38.64 -26.08
N ALA A 671 6.32 39.60 -25.33
CA ALA A 671 5.40 40.62 -25.84
C ALA A 671 5.85 41.27 -27.16
#